data_AF-A0AA92TRX1-F1
#
_entry.id   AF-A0AA92TRX1-F1
#
_cell.length_a   1.000
_cell.length_b   1.000
_cell.length_c   1.000
_cell.angle_alpha   90.00
_cell.angle_beta   90.00
_cell.angle_gamma   90.00
#
_symmetry.space_group_name_H-M   'P 1'
#
loop_
_entity.id
_entity.type
_entity.pdbx_description
1 polymer ?
#
loop_
_entity_poly.entity_id
_entity_poly.type
_entity_poly.pdbx_seq_one_letter_code
_entity_poly.pdbx_strand_id
1 'polypeptide(L)'
;MIIMKKIYFTLLAAMALTLGACSSSNDPDLPDSEPTPAPTPSPEPEPEPEPNLNSQGWASDYSGVMLQGFSWDSYNESQWKVLERQANELKGYIDLVWLPQSGKCMETTQVMGYMPYYYFNQNSSFGSEAELRSLITKFKAAGIGAIADVVINHRNTEGWYTFPAETYKGVTYQMQSTDICKNDDGGTTATQAATDGVSLSQNNDEGTDFGGCRDIDHKSENVQKVIKAYLKYLKDDLGYTGFRYDMVKGFDGSHVADYNDATGVEYSVGEYWDGNDKIESWINRTNKKSAAFDFQFRYNVRDAVNGAANGKVTTYSDWSKLNSNDNLMHDANYRRYAVTFVENHDTQKRSESEQNDPLRKDTIAANAYMLAMPGTPCIFQPHWNAYKSEIKEMIAARKYAGITNMSNYANKQSKKTLYVNEVTGTKHKLLVAVGNDAAGYAGETGYTKILSGYHYAYFLSNDAETSWTSMPSGSYEEGFKTTLTAVSQTEGAKLVYTLDGSNPTSKSTTVESGKEISINGTCTLKVGLLVNGEVRNIATHQYTIEKFKAYKFMVYVNADAVKWNPLYCYTWKKAASVEWPGEKMTETKTIGGKTWYYKEVSIDNATELVNVIFNNGKNKPQTVDITGLTSTAYFEIETSKEGKNYKVKDVTAEYNK
;
A
#
# COMPACT_ATOMS: atom_id res chain seq x y z
N MET A 1 -52.18 45.18 22.93
CA MET A 1 -52.69 44.49 24.15
C MET A 1 -51.70 43.35 24.45
N ILE A 2 -50.81 43.41 25.45
CA ILE A 2 -50.96 43.01 26.89
C ILE A 2 -51.87 41.77 27.10
N ILE A 3 -51.59 40.71 27.87
CA ILE A 3 -50.61 40.34 28.96
C ILE A 3 -50.19 38.84 28.74
N MET A 4 -49.02 38.24 29.03
CA MET A 4 -47.75 38.53 29.76
C MET A 4 -47.59 37.99 31.23
N LYS A 5 -47.32 36.67 31.40
CA LYS A 5 -46.90 35.97 32.66
C LYS A 5 -45.98 34.76 32.33
N LYS A 6 -44.96 34.26 33.08
CA LYS A 6 -44.29 34.55 34.39
C LYS A 6 -45.01 34.09 35.70
N ILE A 7 -44.37 33.44 36.72
CA ILE A 7 -42.94 33.07 36.97
C ILE A 7 -42.69 32.11 38.21
N TYR A 8 -41.53 31.41 38.27
CA TYR A 8 -40.67 30.91 39.41
C TYR A 8 -41.00 29.85 40.53
N PHE A 9 -39.92 29.10 40.89
CA PHE A 9 -39.44 28.58 42.21
C PHE A 9 -40.26 27.54 43.03
N THR A 10 -39.73 26.72 43.98
CA THR A 10 -38.40 26.68 44.70
C THR A 10 -37.92 25.24 45.05
N LEU A 11 -36.74 25.10 45.69
CA LEU A 11 -36.06 23.86 46.13
C LEU A 11 -36.14 23.65 47.68
N LEU A 12 -35.31 22.75 48.25
CA LEU A 12 -35.13 22.36 49.70
C LEU A 12 -36.15 21.35 50.27
N ALA A 13 -35.81 20.47 51.24
CA ALA A 13 -34.51 20.01 51.79
C ALA A 13 -34.67 18.66 52.57
N ALA A 14 -33.57 18.07 53.01
CA ALA A 14 -33.51 16.76 53.68
C ALA A 14 -33.61 16.82 55.22
N MET A 15 -33.96 15.69 55.85
CA MET A 15 -33.61 15.38 57.24
C MET A 15 -33.54 13.86 57.45
N ALA A 16 -32.72 13.42 58.41
CA ALA A 16 -32.57 12.02 58.80
C ALA A 16 -32.46 11.90 60.33
N LEU A 17 -32.91 10.79 60.91
CA LEU A 17 -32.43 10.28 62.19
C LEU A 17 -32.91 8.82 62.43
N THR A 18 -32.28 8.17 63.39
CA THR A 18 -32.39 6.74 63.69
C THR A 18 -33.27 6.46 64.92
N LEU A 19 -33.73 5.21 65.06
CA LEU A 19 -33.99 4.54 66.35
C LEU A 19 -34.15 3.03 66.13
N GLY A 20 -33.93 2.22 67.16
CA GLY A 20 -34.11 0.77 67.13
C GLY A 20 -34.18 0.19 68.56
N ALA A 21 -34.69 -1.03 68.69
CA ALA A 21 -34.72 -1.79 69.95
C ALA A 21 -34.86 -3.31 69.68
N CYS A 22 -34.51 -4.14 70.67
CA CYS A 22 -34.43 -5.59 70.56
C CYS A 22 -35.67 -6.32 71.11
N SER A 23 -35.81 -7.61 70.78
CA SER A 23 -36.35 -8.64 71.68
C SER A 23 -35.69 -10.00 71.39
N SER A 24 -35.81 -10.96 72.30
CA SER A 24 -34.90 -12.12 72.42
C SER A 24 -35.60 -13.43 72.77
N SER A 25 -35.02 -14.56 72.37
CA SER A 25 -35.29 -15.89 72.93
C SER A 25 -34.04 -16.79 72.82
N ASN A 26 -33.77 -17.60 73.84
CA ASN A 26 -32.57 -18.45 73.92
C ASN A 26 -32.90 -19.91 73.57
N ASP A 27 -31.93 -20.63 73.02
CA ASP A 27 -31.68 -22.06 73.30
C ASP A 27 -30.17 -22.35 73.10
N PRO A 28 -29.60 -23.45 73.66
CA PRO A 28 -28.17 -23.52 74.00
C PRO A 28 -27.23 -24.07 72.92
N ASP A 29 -25.93 -23.84 73.15
CA ASP A 29 -24.81 -24.00 72.22
C ASP A 29 -24.62 -25.41 71.63
N LEU A 30 -24.36 -25.44 70.32
CA LEU A 30 -23.49 -26.42 69.66
C LEU A 30 -22.38 -25.63 68.92
N PRO A 31 -21.13 -26.11 68.87
CA PRO A 31 -20.02 -25.32 68.33
C PRO A 31 -20.15 -25.10 66.82
N ASP A 32 -20.13 -23.83 66.39
CA ASP A 32 -20.23 -23.43 64.99
C ASP A 32 -19.10 -24.01 64.13
N SER A 33 -19.47 -24.51 62.95
CA SER A 33 -18.56 -24.68 61.82
C SER A 33 -18.28 -23.32 61.18
N GLU A 34 -17.02 -23.03 60.84
CA GLU A 34 -16.62 -21.77 60.21
C GLU A 34 -17.50 -21.44 58.98
N PRO A 35 -18.06 -20.21 58.88
CA PRO A 35 -18.88 -19.85 57.74
C PRO A 35 -18.01 -19.65 56.50
N THR A 36 -18.13 -20.54 55.52
CA THR A 36 -17.54 -20.38 54.19
C THR A 36 -17.92 -19.00 53.64
N PRO A 37 -16.97 -18.14 53.23
CA PRO A 37 -17.29 -16.82 52.73
C PRO A 37 -18.15 -16.94 51.47
N ALA A 38 -19.25 -16.18 51.43
CA ALA A 38 -20.04 -16.04 50.21
C ALA A 38 -19.15 -15.53 49.07
N PRO A 39 -19.28 -16.04 47.83
CA PRO A 39 -18.46 -15.59 46.73
C PRO A 39 -18.69 -14.09 46.50
N THR A 40 -17.62 -13.30 46.62
CA THR A 40 -17.64 -11.89 46.27
C THR A 40 -18.17 -11.78 44.83
N PRO A 41 -19.19 -10.95 44.54
CA PRO A 41 -19.57 -10.71 43.16
C PRO A 41 -18.34 -10.15 42.44
N SER A 42 -17.94 -10.79 41.34
CA SER A 42 -16.91 -10.22 40.48
C SER A 42 -17.36 -8.81 40.10
N PRO A 43 -16.48 -7.78 40.15
CA PRO A 43 -16.83 -6.50 39.56
C PRO A 43 -17.25 -6.74 38.12
N GLU A 44 -18.41 -6.19 37.76
CA GLU A 44 -18.79 -6.03 36.37
C GLU A 44 -17.70 -5.17 35.71
N PRO A 45 -17.13 -5.59 34.56
CA PRO A 45 -16.01 -4.87 33.98
C PRO A 45 -16.44 -3.44 33.67
N GLU A 46 -15.69 -2.45 34.17
CA GLU A 46 -15.89 -1.07 33.75
C GLU A 46 -15.79 -1.03 32.22
N PRO A 47 -16.73 -0.37 31.52
CA PRO A 47 -16.65 -0.24 30.07
C PRO A 47 -15.32 0.45 29.74
N GLU A 48 -14.51 -0.18 28.89
CA GLU A 48 -13.23 0.42 28.48
C GLU A 48 -13.50 1.85 27.97
N PRO A 49 -12.68 2.85 28.38
CA PRO A 49 -12.92 4.22 27.97
C PRO A 49 -12.82 4.31 26.45
N GLU A 50 -13.95 4.59 25.80
CA GLU A 50 -14.07 4.80 24.35
C GLU A 50 -12.86 5.61 23.86
N PRO A 51 -12.00 5.03 23.01
CA PRO A 51 -10.77 5.69 22.61
C PRO A 51 -11.10 7.04 21.95
N ASN A 52 -10.22 8.03 22.12
CA ASN A 52 -10.36 9.32 21.45
C ASN A 52 -10.06 9.18 19.95
N LEU A 53 -11.01 8.59 19.22
CA LEU A 53 -10.97 8.21 17.81
C LEU A 53 -11.06 9.43 16.87
N ASN A 54 -10.23 10.45 17.09
CA ASN A 54 -10.05 11.53 16.13
C ASN A 54 -9.17 11.05 14.96
N SER A 55 -9.76 10.36 13.98
CA SER A 55 -9.03 9.93 12.78
C SER A 55 -8.56 11.16 12.01
N GLN A 56 -7.26 11.44 12.03
CA GLN A 56 -6.69 12.68 11.51
C GLN A 56 -6.50 12.72 9.99
N GLY A 57 -6.86 11.64 9.28
CA GLY A 57 -6.69 11.43 7.84
C GLY A 57 -5.24 11.22 7.41
N TRP A 58 -4.35 12.15 7.76
CA TRP A 58 -2.91 12.05 7.55
C TRP A 58 -2.18 12.86 8.62
N ALA A 59 -0.99 12.43 9.04
CA ALA A 59 -0.21 13.17 10.02
C ALA A 59 0.30 14.52 9.47
N SER A 60 0.39 15.54 10.33
CA SER A 60 1.21 16.73 10.03
C SER A 60 2.68 16.34 10.06
N ASP A 61 3.49 17.01 9.24
CA ASP A 61 4.94 16.87 9.21
C ASP A 61 5.43 15.42 8.96
N TYR A 62 4.61 14.65 8.24
CA TYR A 62 4.91 13.29 7.83
C TYR A 62 6.06 13.28 6.83
N SER A 63 7.17 12.62 7.18
CA SER A 63 8.37 12.47 6.33
C SER A 63 8.42 11.17 5.54
N GLY A 64 7.41 10.31 5.67
CA GLY A 64 7.40 8.99 5.07
C GLY A 64 7.09 8.99 3.57
N VAL A 65 7.34 7.85 2.95
CA VAL A 65 7.18 7.59 1.51
C VAL A 65 6.27 6.37 1.33
N MET A 66 5.28 6.50 0.45
CA MET A 66 4.37 5.42 0.07
C MET A 66 4.84 4.74 -1.22
N LEU A 67 4.56 3.45 -1.33
CA LEU A 67 4.67 2.67 -2.56
C LEU A 67 3.29 2.10 -2.90
N GLN A 68 2.76 2.38 -4.09
CA GLN A 68 1.74 1.52 -4.67
C GLN A 68 2.42 0.19 -5.01
N GLY A 69 2.09 -0.87 -4.27
CA GLY A 69 2.73 -2.18 -4.32
C GLY A 69 2.39 -3.03 -5.55
N PHE A 70 1.68 -2.46 -6.54
CA PHE A 70 1.16 -3.16 -7.71
C PHE A 70 1.03 -2.25 -8.94
N SER A 71 0.87 -2.86 -10.11
CA SER A 71 0.33 -2.25 -11.33
C SER A 71 -0.89 -3.04 -11.83
N TRP A 72 -1.56 -2.57 -12.88
CA TRP A 72 -2.54 -3.40 -13.58
C TRP A 72 -1.89 -4.70 -14.10
N ASP A 73 -2.63 -5.80 -14.04
CA ASP A 73 -2.24 -7.19 -14.38
C ASP A 73 -0.93 -7.72 -13.78
N SER A 74 -0.42 -7.08 -12.73
CA SER A 74 0.81 -7.47 -12.00
C SER A 74 0.67 -8.72 -11.11
N TYR A 75 -0.14 -9.70 -11.52
CA TYR A 75 -0.50 -10.86 -10.69
C TYR A 75 0.70 -11.69 -10.22
N ASN A 76 1.82 -11.70 -10.96
CA ASN A 76 3.06 -12.33 -10.50
C ASN A 76 3.81 -11.42 -9.52
N GLU A 77 4.11 -10.18 -9.94
CA GLU A 77 4.93 -9.21 -9.21
C GLU A 77 4.30 -8.75 -7.88
N SER A 78 2.98 -8.87 -7.74
CA SER A 78 2.18 -8.38 -6.60
C SER A 78 1.59 -9.48 -5.72
N GLN A 79 1.99 -10.75 -5.89
CA GLN A 79 1.62 -11.82 -4.94
C GLN A 79 2.04 -11.45 -3.51
N TRP A 80 1.24 -11.81 -2.49
CA TRP A 80 1.56 -11.53 -1.09
C TRP A 80 2.96 -12.05 -0.70
N LYS A 81 3.30 -13.27 -1.13
CA LYS A 81 4.64 -13.88 -0.97
C LYS A 81 5.78 -13.11 -1.64
N VAL A 82 5.53 -12.35 -2.72
CA VAL A 82 6.55 -11.56 -3.43
C VAL A 82 6.75 -10.20 -2.77
N LEU A 83 5.67 -9.58 -2.30
CA LEU A 83 5.74 -8.36 -1.50
C LEU A 83 6.41 -8.63 -0.14
N GLU A 84 6.14 -9.78 0.50
CA GLU A 84 6.73 -10.15 1.79
C GLU A 84 8.26 -10.26 1.72
N ARG A 85 8.79 -10.90 0.67
CA ARG A 85 10.24 -11.01 0.42
C ARG A 85 10.91 -9.64 0.29
N GLN A 86 10.19 -8.64 -0.22
CA GLN A 86 10.70 -7.27 -0.40
C GLN A 86 10.74 -6.46 0.90
N ALA A 87 10.17 -6.92 2.01
CA ALA A 87 10.13 -6.18 3.28
C ALA A 87 11.52 -5.70 3.75
N ASN A 88 12.56 -6.53 3.60
CA ASN A 88 13.94 -6.16 3.94
C ASN A 88 14.56 -5.13 2.99
N GLU A 89 14.14 -5.13 1.72
CA GLU A 89 14.64 -4.26 0.66
C GLU A 89 13.96 -2.87 0.69
N LEU A 90 12.70 -2.84 1.11
CA LEU A 90 11.87 -1.65 1.34
C LEU A 90 12.25 -0.93 2.64
N LYS A 91 12.66 -1.68 3.68
CA LYS A 91 12.91 -1.19 5.05
C LYS A 91 13.78 0.08 5.10
N GLY A 92 13.28 1.10 5.78
CA GLY A 92 13.95 2.39 5.97
C GLY A 92 13.77 3.37 4.79
N TYR A 93 13.46 2.88 3.60
CA TYR A 93 13.16 3.70 2.43
C TYR A 93 11.66 3.93 2.29
N ILE A 94 10.87 2.88 2.17
CA ILE A 94 9.41 2.93 2.11
C ILE A 94 8.83 2.75 3.52
N ASP A 95 7.83 3.56 3.85
CA ASP A 95 7.19 3.60 5.17
C ASP A 95 5.72 3.13 5.11
N LEU A 96 5.07 3.24 3.94
CA LEU A 96 3.73 2.71 3.66
C LEU A 96 3.71 1.94 2.33
N VAL A 97 2.98 0.83 2.27
CA VAL A 97 2.70 0.12 1.01
C VAL A 97 1.19 -0.02 0.81
N TRP A 98 0.69 0.56 -0.27
CA TRP A 98 -0.67 0.36 -0.78
C TRP A 98 -0.72 -0.97 -1.52
N LEU A 99 -1.38 -1.95 -0.90
CA LEU A 99 -1.62 -3.27 -1.45
C LEU A 99 -2.83 -3.22 -2.40
N PRO A 100 -2.87 -4.05 -3.46
CA PRO A 100 -4.08 -4.21 -4.27
C PRO A 100 -5.25 -4.73 -3.42
N GLN A 101 -6.46 -4.58 -3.96
CA GLN A 101 -7.69 -5.03 -3.30
C GLN A 101 -7.60 -6.55 -3.01
N SER A 102 -7.88 -6.91 -1.76
CA SER A 102 -7.55 -8.20 -1.15
C SER A 102 -8.75 -9.14 -0.96
N GLY A 103 -9.96 -8.67 -1.20
CA GLY A 103 -11.20 -9.44 -1.08
C GLY A 103 -11.42 -10.41 -2.25
N LYS A 104 -12.28 -11.41 -2.04
CA LYS A 104 -12.69 -12.33 -3.13
C LYS A 104 -13.82 -11.71 -3.98
N CYS A 105 -13.60 -11.63 -5.29
CA CYS A 105 -14.63 -11.35 -6.29
C CYS A 105 -15.49 -12.59 -6.63
N MET A 106 -16.50 -12.42 -7.49
CA MET A 106 -17.19 -13.57 -8.10
C MET A 106 -16.30 -14.26 -9.13
N GLU A 107 -15.54 -13.47 -9.88
CA GLU A 107 -14.55 -13.89 -10.85
C GLU A 107 -13.38 -14.58 -10.12
N THR A 108 -12.90 -15.69 -10.69
CA THR A 108 -12.12 -16.70 -9.92
C THR A 108 -10.65 -16.79 -10.32
N THR A 109 -10.20 -15.95 -11.25
CA THR A 109 -8.86 -16.07 -11.88
C THR A 109 -8.47 -14.70 -12.44
N GLN A 110 -7.29 -14.20 -12.05
CA GLN A 110 -6.69 -12.96 -12.56
C GLN A 110 -7.66 -11.75 -12.59
N VAL A 111 -8.08 -11.35 -11.39
CA VAL A 111 -8.99 -10.22 -11.12
C VAL A 111 -8.28 -9.19 -10.25
N MET A 112 -8.30 -7.91 -10.62
CA MET A 112 -7.66 -6.83 -9.84
C MET A 112 -8.43 -6.43 -8.55
N GLY A 113 -9.69 -6.84 -8.41
CA GLY A 113 -10.51 -6.67 -7.20
C GLY A 113 -11.54 -5.52 -7.21
N TYR A 114 -11.54 -4.66 -8.23
CA TYR A 114 -12.45 -3.50 -8.38
C TYR A 114 -13.91 -3.83 -8.75
N MET A 115 -14.34 -5.07 -8.56
CA MET A 115 -15.73 -5.52 -8.63
C MET A 115 -16.02 -6.40 -7.41
N PRO A 116 -15.98 -5.82 -6.18
CA PRO A 116 -15.94 -6.59 -4.95
C PRO A 116 -17.24 -7.36 -4.73
N TYR A 117 -17.15 -8.62 -4.34
CA TYR A 117 -18.30 -9.44 -3.96
C TYR A 117 -18.28 -9.73 -2.46
N TYR A 118 -17.21 -10.37 -1.97
CA TYR A 118 -17.01 -10.64 -0.54
C TYR A 118 -16.17 -9.55 0.14
N TYR A 119 -16.54 -9.17 1.36
CA TYR A 119 -15.78 -8.26 2.24
C TYR A 119 -15.03 -9.01 3.35
N PHE A 120 -15.55 -10.14 3.83
CA PHE A 120 -14.98 -10.92 4.94
C PHE A 120 -14.28 -12.22 4.48
N ASN A 121 -14.01 -12.35 3.18
CA ASN A 121 -13.23 -13.44 2.59
C ASN A 121 -12.06 -12.84 1.77
N GLN A 122 -10.84 -12.96 2.28
CA GLN A 122 -9.65 -12.26 1.78
C GLN A 122 -8.72 -13.19 0.97
N ASN A 123 -9.31 -14.10 0.19
CA ASN A 123 -8.60 -15.03 -0.69
C ASN A 123 -8.76 -14.56 -2.14
N SER A 124 -7.79 -13.77 -2.61
CA SER A 124 -7.84 -13.03 -3.88
C SER A 124 -6.82 -13.57 -4.90
N SER A 125 -6.79 -12.95 -6.09
CA SER A 125 -5.79 -13.23 -7.14
C SER A 125 -4.33 -13.08 -6.70
N PHE A 126 -4.08 -12.36 -5.60
CA PHE A 126 -2.75 -12.06 -5.06
C PHE A 126 -2.31 -13.03 -3.96
N GLY A 127 -3.20 -13.94 -3.53
CA GLY A 127 -2.92 -15.00 -2.55
C GLY A 127 -4.01 -15.13 -1.48
N SER A 128 -3.82 -16.08 -0.57
CA SER A 128 -4.72 -16.38 0.54
C SER A 128 -4.62 -15.37 1.68
N GLU A 129 -5.64 -15.35 2.54
CA GLU A 129 -5.67 -14.51 3.75
C GLU A 129 -4.49 -14.81 4.69
N ALA A 130 -4.04 -16.07 4.76
CA ALA A 130 -2.90 -16.46 5.59
C ALA A 130 -1.59 -15.82 5.11
N GLU A 131 -1.39 -15.73 3.80
CA GLU A 131 -0.22 -15.06 3.19
C GLU A 131 -0.32 -13.54 3.33
N LEU A 132 -1.54 -12.97 3.26
CA LEU A 132 -1.78 -11.55 3.52
C LEU A 132 -1.46 -11.17 4.98
N ARG A 133 -1.90 -11.98 5.96
CA ARG A 133 -1.56 -11.79 7.38
C ARG A 133 -0.05 -11.94 7.64
N SER A 134 0.63 -12.86 6.93
CA SER A 134 2.09 -13.01 6.96
C SER A 134 2.80 -11.75 6.43
N LEU A 135 2.39 -11.27 5.26
CA LEU A 135 2.85 -10.03 4.63
C LEU A 135 2.71 -8.81 5.57
N ILE A 136 1.52 -8.57 6.12
CA ILE A 136 1.25 -7.44 7.01
C ILE A 136 2.10 -7.55 8.29
N THR A 137 2.22 -8.74 8.87
CA THR A 137 3.07 -8.99 10.05
C THR A 137 4.54 -8.68 9.74
N LYS A 138 5.04 -9.13 8.57
CA LYS A 138 6.41 -8.89 8.13
C LYS A 138 6.70 -7.41 7.87
N PHE A 139 5.77 -6.71 7.22
CA PHE A 139 5.86 -5.26 6.98
C PHE A 139 5.88 -4.49 8.31
N LYS A 140 4.97 -4.80 9.23
CA LYS A 140 4.95 -4.18 10.57
C LYS A 140 6.26 -4.40 11.34
N ALA A 141 6.84 -5.61 11.26
CA ALA A 141 8.16 -5.91 11.83
C ALA A 141 9.36 -5.24 11.10
N ALA A 142 9.16 -4.80 9.84
CA ALA A 142 10.13 -4.00 9.10
C ALA A 142 10.02 -2.49 9.38
N GLY A 143 8.92 -2.03 10.01
CA GLY A 143 8.58 -0.61 10.19
C GLY A 143 7.77 -0.02 9.04
N ILE A 144 7.04 -0.86 8.30
CA ILE A 144 6.25 -0.52 7.12
C ILE A 144 4.76 -0.72 7.45
N GLY A 145 3.93 0.30 7.21
CA GLY A 145 2.48 0.18 7.31
C GLY A 145 1.86 -0.39 6.03
N ALA A 146 0.83 -1.22 6.17
CA ALA A 146 0.04 -1.70 5.02
C ALA A 146 -1.21 -0.82 4.85
N ILE A 147 -1.44 -0.35 3.63
CA ILE A 147 -2.65 0.39 3.24
C ILE A 147 -3.51 -0.56 2.40
N ALA A 148 -4.77 -0.77 2.81
CA ALA A 148 -5.72 -1.59 2.05
C ALA A 148 -6.36 -0.78 0.92
N ASP A 149 -6.61 -1.42 -0.22
CA ASP A 149 -7.53 -0.87 -1.21
C ASP A 149 -8.98 -1.17 -0.83
N VAL A 150 -9.80 -0.13 -0.71
CA VAL A 150 -11.16 -0.16 -0.17
C VAL A 150 -12.13 0.29 -1.25
N VAL A 151 -12.74 -0.70 -1.90
CA VAL A 151 -13.76 -0.52 -2.93
C VAL A 151 -15.14 -0.62 -2.29
N ILE A 152 -15.77 0.54 -2.08
CA ILE A 152 -17.07 0.66 -1.40
C ILE A 152 -18.07 1.60 -2.07
N ASN A 153 -17.75 2.25 -3.21
CA ASN A 153 -18.78 2.97 -3.97
C ASN A 153 -19.85 2.01 -4.52
N HIS A 154 -19.37 0.90 -5.06
CA HIS A 154 -20.18 -0.12 -5.73
C HIS A 154 -19.82 -1.51 -5.23
N ARG A 155 -20.77 -2.44 -5.35
CA ARG A 155 -20.59 -3.85 -4.99
C ARG A 155 -21.28 -4.77 -6.01
N ASN A 156 -20.68 -5.92 -6.27
CA ASN A 156 -21.15 -6.90 -7.25
C ASN A 156 -22.29 -7.76 -6.65
N THR A 157 -23.13 -8.38 -7.49
CA THR A 157 -24.33 -9.15 -7.06
C THR A 157 -24.51 -10.45 -7.83
N GLU A 158 -25.04 -11.49 -7.18
CA GLU A 158 -25.62 -12.63 -7.89
C GLU A 158 -27.00 -12.23 -8.46
N GLY A 159 -27.10 -12.22 -9.79
CA GLY A 159 -28.17 -11.52 -10.49
C GLY A 159 -28.10 -10.01 -10.26
N TRP A 160 -29.24 -9.33 -10.25
CA TRP A 160 -29.31 -7.87 -10.11
C TRP A 160 -29.22 -7.36 -8.66
N TYR A 161 -29.50 -8.21 -7.67
CA TYR A 161 -29.87 -7.75 -6.30
C TYR A 161 -29.22 -8.54 -5.15
N THR A 162 -28.62 -9.70 -5.40
CA THR A 162 -28.23 -10.61 -4.32
C THR A 162 -26.79 -10.36 -3.90
N PHE A 163 -26.59 -9.63 -2.81
CA PHE A 163 -25.29 -9.55 -2.14
C PHE A 163 -25.05 -10.80 -1.27
N PRO A 164 -23.78 -11.22 -1.06
CA PRO A 164 -23.49 -12.42 -0.28
C PRO A 164 -23.74 -12.17 1.21
N ALA A 165 -24.32 -13.18 1.88
CA ALA A 165 -24.44 -13.18 3.33
C ALA A 165 -23.13 -13.68 3.96
N GLU A 166 -22.43 -12.80 4.67
CA GLU A 166 -21.10 -13.07 5.24
C GLU A 166 -21.18 -13.04 6.77
N THR A 167 -20.61 -14.03 7.45
CA THR A 167 -20.65 -14.07 8.93
C THR A 167 -19.27 -13.79 9.52
N TYR A 168 -19.17 -12.70 10.27
CA TYR A 168 -17.95 -12.25 10.93
C TYR A 168 -18.18 -12.04 12.43
N LYS A 169 -17.30 -12.62 13.27
CA LYS A 169 -17.41 -12.62 14.75
C LYS A 169 -18.83 -12.98 15.27
N GLY A 170 -19.48 -13.94 14.61
CA GLY A 170 -20.82 -14.43 14.97
C GLY A 170 -22.00 -13.58 14.49
N VAL A 171 -21.75 -12.45 13.82
CA VAL A 171 -22.78 -11.59 13.23
C VAL A 171 -22.82 -11.80 11.72
N THR A 172 -24.00 -12.05 11.15
CA THR A 172 -24.19 -12.09 9.70
C THR A 172 -24.46 -10.68 9.16
N TYR A 173 -23.72 -10.33 8.11
CA TYR A 173 -23.79 -9.08 7.37
C TYR A 173 -24.23 -9.39 5.93
N GLN A 174 -25.26 -8.70 5.47
CA GLN A 174 -25.74 -8.80 4.08
C GLN A 174 -26.43 -7.48 3.69
N MET A 175 -25.98 -6.88 2.59
CA MET A 175 -26.72 -5.79 1.94
C MET A 175 -27.95 -6.38 1.21
N GLN A 176 -29.01 -5.60 1.05
CA GLN A 176 -30.27 -6.01 0.42
C GLN A 176 -30.51 -5.22 -0.88
N SER A 177 -31.54 -5.57 -1.65
CA SER A 177 -31.93 -4.77 -2.83
C SER A 177 -32.22 -3.31 -2.46
N THR A 178 -32.76 -3.07 -1.26
CA THR A 178 -33.04 -1.74 -0.71
C THR A 178 -31.81 -0.94 -0.31
N ASP A 179 -30.61 -1.53 -0.37
CA ASP A 179 -29.33 -0.87 -0.15
C ASP A 179 -28.67 -0.40 -1.48
N ILE A 180 -29.31 -0.64 -2.62
CA ILE A 180 -28.86 -0.18 -3.95
C ILE A 180 -29.45 1.21 -4.24
N CYS A 181 -28.63 2.09 -4.81
CA CYS A 181 -29.03 3.43 -5.23
C CYS A 181 -30.26 3.40 -6.17
N LYS A 182 -31.23 4.29 -5.92
CA LYS A 182 -32.50 4.34 -6.67
C LYS A 182 -32.36 4.59 -8.17
N ASN A 183 -31.26 5.23 -8.57
CA ASN A 183 -30.92 5.58 -9.95
C ASN A 183 -29.68 4.83 -10.48
N ASP A 184 -29.30 3.72 -9.85
CA ASP A 184 -28.26 2.78 -10.30
C ASP A 184 -28.48 2.35 -11.77
N ASP A 185 -27.38 2.21 -12.53
CA ASP A 185 -27.35 2.13 -14.00
C ASP A 185 -28.15 3.26 -14.68
N GLY A 186 -28.08 4.49 -14.17
CA GLY A 186 -28.93 5.61 -14.61
C GLY A 186 -30.44 5.36 -14.48
N GLY A 187 -30.87 4.39 -13.66
CA GLY A 187 -32.25 3.94 -13.49
C GLY A 187 -32.60 2.63 -14.22
N THR A 188 -31.65 1.97 -14.88
CA THR A 188 -31.89 0.67 -15.52
C THR A 188 -32.24 -0.39 -14.47
N THR A 189 -31.54 -0.40 -13.34
CA THR A 189 -31.80 -1.33 -12.22
C THR A 189 -33.17 -1.15 -11.60
N ALA A 190 -33.67 0.09 -11.51
CA ALA A 190 -35.03 0.39 -11.06
C ALA A 190 -36.10 -0.09 -12.06
N THR A 191 -35.78 -0.07 -13.36
CA THR A 191 -36.65 -0.59 -14.43
C THR A 191 -36.78 -2.12 -14.36
N GLN A 192 -35.67 -2.82 -14.10
CA GLN A 192 -35.71 -4.26 -13.84
C GLN A 192 -36.42 -4.55 -12.51
N ALA A 193 -36.19 -3.77 -11.45
CA ALA A 193 -36.76 -4.03 -10.12
C ALA A 193 -38.29 -3.90 -10.14
N ALA A 194 -38.81 -2.90 -10.87
CA ALA A 194 -40.24 -2.75 -11.13
C ALA A 194 -40.84 -3.90 -11.96
N THR A 195 -40.04 -4.59 -12.77
CA THR A 195 -40.46 -5.78 -13.54
C THR A 195 -40.51 -7.03 -12.66
N ASP A 196 -39.52 -7.20 -11.77
CA ASP A 196 -39.41 -8.37 -10.87
C ASP A 196 -40.21 -8.23 -9.56
N GLY A 197 -40.80 -7.05 -9.29
CA GLY A 197 -41.52 -6.75 -8.05
C GLY A 197 -40.60 -6.45 -6.85
N VAL A 198 -39.34 -6.11 -7.11
CA VAL A 198 -38.29 -5.84 -6.13
C VAL A 198 -38.28 -4.35 -5.76
N SER A 199 -37.91 -4.02 -4.52
CA SER A 199 -37.73 -2.64 -4.04
C SER A 199 -36.26 -2.28 -3.90
N LEU A 200 -35.88 -1.11 -4.41
CA LEU A 200 -34.55 -0.49 -4.21
C LEU A 200 -34.60 0.56 -3.11
N SER A 201 -33.48 1.26 -2.86
CA SER A 201 -33.49 2.41 -1.94
C SER A 201 -34.48 3.49 -2.41
N GLN A 202 -34.89 4.34 -1.47
CA GLN A 202 -35.60 5.58 -1.78
C GLN A 202 -34.65 6.74 -2.08
N ASN A 203 -33.37 6.61 -1.70
CA ASN A 203 -32.33 7.59 -1.95
C ASN A 203 -31.76 7.42 -3.36
N ASN A 204 -31.57 8.54 -4.03
CA ASN A 204 -30.66 8.61 -5.17
C ASN A 204 -29.21 8.55 -4.69
N ASP A 205 -28.35 8.17 -5.64
CA ASP A 205 -26.90 8.28 -5.57
C ASP A 205 -26.43 9.69 -5.18
N GLU A 206 -25.24 9.80 -4.58
CA GLU A 206 -24.70 11.07 -4.07
C GLU A 206 -23.62 11.70 -4.96
N GLY A 207 -23.20 11.01 -6.02
CA GLY A 207 -22.07 11.42 -6.84
C GLY A 207 -22.13 10.88 -8.27
N THR A 208 -21.39 9.81 -8.54
CA THR A 208 -21.08 9.32 -9.89
C THR A 208 -21.28 7.80 -9.97
N ASP A 209 -22.32 7.42 -10.72
CA ASP A 209 -22.69 6.05 -11.12
C ASP A 209 -21.51 5.22 -11.68
N PHE A 210 -21.46 3.94 -11.30
CA PHE A 210 -20.58 2.91 -11.82
C PHE A 210 -21.39 1.71 -12.34
N GLY A 211 -21.93 1.84 -13.57
CA GLY A 211 -22.60 0.76 -14.30
C GLY A 211 -21.80 -0.51 -14.67
N GLY A 212 -20.79 -0.88 -13.88
CA GLY A 212 -20.13 -2.19 -13.86
C GLY A 212 -20.46 -3.04 -12.62
N CYS A 213 -21.09 -2.47 -11.58
CA CYS A 213 -21.55 -3.13 -10.35
C CYS A 213 -22.82 -2.40 -9.86
N ARG A 214 -23.34 -2.68 -8.65
CA ARG A 214 -24.43 -1.88 -8.05
C ARG A 214 -23.85 -0.79 -7.16
N ASP A 215 -24.12 0.47 -7.45
CA ASP A 215 -23.82 1.60 -6.57
C ASP A 215 -24.66 1.50 -5.28
N ILE A 216 -24.03 1.73 -4.12
CA ILE A 216 -24.65 1.45 -2.82
C ILE A 216 -25.07 2.72 -2.07
N ASP A 217 -26.25 2.67 -1.47
CA ASP A 217 -26.82 3.81 -0.75
C ASP A 217 -26.11 3.99 0.60
N HIS A 218 -25.07 4.83 0.62
CA HIS A 218 -24.34 5.18 1.84
C HIS A 218 -25.20 5.87 2.93
N LYS A 219 -26.44 6.30 2.63
CA LYS A 219 -27.40 6.76 3.65
C LYS A 219 -28.14 5.61 4.34
N SER A 220 -28.07 4.37 3.84
CA SER A 220 -28.64 3.21 4.51
C SER A 220 -27.85 2.87 5.77
N GLU A 221 -28.56 2.78 6.90
CA GLU A 221 -27.99 2.30 8.17
C GLU A 221 -27.38 0.89 8.03
N ASN A 222 -27.92 0.05 7.13
CA ASN A 222 -27.37 -1.29 6.87
C ASN A 222 -26.06 -1.21 6.08
N VAL A 223 -25.98 -0.36 5.05
CA VAL A 223 -24.73 -0.10 4.29
C VAL A 223 -23.64 0.40 5.24
N GLN A 224 -23.92 1.43 6.04
CA GLN A 224 -22.98 1.98 7.00
C GLN A 224 -22.53 0.93 8.03
N LYS A 225 -23.45 0.11 8.56
CA LYS A 225 -23.16 -0.98 9.49
C LYS A 225 -22.23 -2.04 8.88
N VAL A 226 -22.50 -2.47 7.64
CA VAL A 226 -21.69 -3.46 6.91
C VAL A 226 -20.30 -2.92 6.62
N ILE A 227 -20.19 -1.67 6.13
CA ILE A 227 -18.89 -1.03 5.83
C ILE A 227 -18.07 -0.83 7.12
N LYS A 228 -18.67 -0.31 8.19
CA LYS A 228 -17.97 -0.14 9.48
C LYS A 228 -17.46 -1.46 10.05
N ALA A 229 -18.20 -2.55 9.88
CA ALA A 229 -17.74 -3.89 10.27
C ALA A 229 -16.61 -4.42 9.38
N TYR A 230 -16.69 -4.23 8.06
CA TYR A 230 -15.66 -4.61 7.09
C TYR A 230 -14.33 -3.88 7.36
N LEU A 231 -14.37 -2.56 7.55
CA LEU A 231 -13.16 -1.76 7.80
C LEU A 231 -12.53 -2.06 9.16
N LYS A 232 -13.33 -2.37 10.19
CA LYS A 232 -12.82 -2.89 11.47
C LYS A 232 -12.15 -4.25 11.31
N TYR A 233 -12.68 -5.14 10.47
CA TYR A 233 -12.00 -6.39 10.12
C TYR A 233 -10.66 -6.14 9.41
N LEU A 234 -10.59 -5.25 8.43
CA LEU A 234 -9.32 -4.89 7.77
C LEU A 234 -8.28 -4.36 8.78
N LYS A 235 -8.65 -3.37 9.59
CA LYS A 235 -7.70 -2.73 10.52
C LYS A 235 -7.38 -3.60 11.74
N ASP A 236 -8.40 -4.05 12.48
CA ASP A 236 -8.23 -4.64 13.81
C ASP A 236 -7.97 -6.16 13.78
N ASP A 237 -8.27 -6.84 12.66
CA ASP A 237 -8.10 -8.29 12.49
C ASP A 237 -6.92 -8.63 11.56
N LEU A 238 -6.90 -8.09 10.33
CA LEU A 238 -5.81 -8.32 9.38
C LEU A 238 -4.56 -7.48 9.71
N GLY A 239 -4.72 -6.35 10.40
CA GLY A 239 -3.63 -5.48 10.86
C GLY A 239 -3.26 -4.35 9.90
N TYR A 240 -4.12 -4.01 8.93
CA TYR A 240 -3.91 -2.85 8.05
C TYR A 240 -3.78 -1.55 8.86
N THR A 241 -2.87 -0.68 8.44
CA THR A 241 -2.55 0.61 9.10
C THR A 241 -3.35 1.77 8.51
N GLY A 242 -3.87 1.61 7.29
CA GLY A 242 -4.65 2.64 6.62
C GLY A 242 -5.45 2.14 5.42
N PHE A 243 -6.18 3.07 4.80
CA PHE A 243 -7.08 2.80 3.67
C PHE A 243 -6.80 3.73 2.47
N ARG A 244 -6.75 3.17 1.26
CA ARG A 244 -6.98 3.89 0.00
C ARG A 244 -8.44 3.62 -0.37
N TYR A 245 -9.27 4.65 -0.38
CA TYR A 245 -10.65 4.54 -0.82
C TYR A 245 -10.74 4.75 -2.33
N ASP A 246 -11.24 3.74 -3.03
CA ASP A 246 -11.53 3.74 -4.46
C ASP A 246 -12.71 4.66 -4.78
N MET A 247 -12.67 5.30 -5.96
CA MET A 247 -13.81 6.00 -6.57
C MET A 247 -14.64 6.89 -5.61
N VAL A 248 -14.01 7.62 -4.67
CA VAL A 248 -14.70 8.47 -3.66
C VAL A 248 -15.41 9.71 -4.23
N LYS A 249 -15.54 9.79 -5.54
CA LYS A 249 -16.39 10.72 -6.29
C LYS A 249 -17.79 10.16 -6.54
N GLY A 250 -18.01 8.87 -6.25
CA GLY A 250 -19.31 8.23 -6.26
C GLY A 250 -20.23 8.59 -5.09
N PHE A 251 -19.66 8.90 -3.91
CA PHE A 251 -20.42 9.21 -2.69
C PHE A 251 -19.86 10.41 -1.91
N ASP A 252 -20.63 10.93 -0.94
CA ASP A 252 -20.18 12.12 -0.20
C ASP A 252 -19.04 11.83 0.79
N GLY A 253 -18.07 12.75 0.86
CA GLY A 253 -16.88 12.62 1.72
C GLY A 253 -17.20 12.55 3.23
N SER A 254 -18.38 12.99 3.67
CA SER A 254 -18.81 12.83 5.06
C SER A 254 -18.91 11.37 5.51
N HIS A 255 -19.21 10.43 4.60
CA HIS A 255 -19.19 9.00 4.92
C HIS A 255 -17.79 8.48 5.18
N VAL A 256 -16.79 8.94 4.42
CA VAL A 256 -15.38 8.59 4.69
C VAL A 256 -14.93 9.13 6.04
N ALA A 257 -15.41 10.31 6.47
CA ALA A 257 -15.15 10.82 7.81
C ALA A 257 -15.72 9.91 8.91
N ASP A 258 -16.99 9.51 8.79
CA ASP A 258 -17.70 8.62 9.70
C ASP A 258 -17.10 7.20 9.74
N TYR A 259 -16.67 6.67 8.58
CA TYR A 259 -15.99 5.37 8.50
C TYR A 259 -14.58 5.41 9.11
N ASN A 260 -13.85 6.52 8.94
CA ASN A 260 -12.53 6.71 9.54
C ASN A 260 -12.61 6.93 11.06
N ASP A 261 -13.59 7.68 11.55
CA ASP A 261 -13.87 7.85 12.99
C ASP A 261 -14.26 6.51 13.61
N ALA A 262 -15.23 5.80 13.00
CA ALA A 262 -15.71 4.52 13.51
C ALA A 262 -14.61 3.45 13.59
N THR A 263 -13.56 3.55 12.77
CA THR A 263 -12.43 2.60 12.74
C THR A 263 -11.19 3.08 13.48
N GLY A 264 -10.99 4.39 13.69
CA GLY A 264 -9.78 4.96 14.29
C GLY A 264 -8.55 4.83 13.41
N VAL A 265 -8.69 4.98 12.09
CA VAL A 265 -7.60 4.78 11.13
C VAL A 265 -6.56 5.91 11.16
N GLU A 266 -5.27 5.57 11.02
CA GLU A 266 -4.17 6.56 11.07
C GLU A 266 -3.95 7.25 9.71
N TYR A 267 -4.02 6.48 8.62
CA TYR A 267 -3.85 6.95 7.25
C TYR A 267 -5.10 6.64 6.41
N SER A 268 -5.66 7.66 5.77
CA SER A 268 -6.74 7.54 4.79
C SER A 268 -6.41 8.41 3.58
N VAL A 269 -6.50 7.85 2.37
CA VAL A 269 -6.38 8.59 1.11
C VAL A 269 -7.55 8.24 0.19
N GLY A 270 -8.24 9.25 -0.34
CA GLY A 270 -9.30 9.07 -1.32
C GLY A 270 -8.82 9.29 -2.76
N GLU A 271 -9.29 8.45 -3.67
CA GLU A 271 -9.20 8.72 -5.11
C GLU A 271 -10.35 9.62 -5.59
N TYR A 272 -10.22 10.93 -5.34
CA TYR A 272 -11.14 11.91 -5.93
C TYR A 272 -10.58 12.39 -7.27
N TRP A 273 -10.87 11.66 -8.35
CA TRP A 273 -10.35 11.99 -9.69
C TRP A 273 -11.14 13.15 -10.33
N ASP A 274 -10.63 14.37 -10.15
CA ASP A 274 -11.20 15.61 -10.68
C ASP A 274 -10.17 16.76 -10.68
N GLY A 275 -10.58 17.99 -11.00
CA GLY A 275 -9.79 19.21 -10.83
C GLY A 275 -9.60 19.60 -9.35
N ASN A 276 -8.50 20.31 -9.06
CA ASN A 276 -8.01 20.57 -7.71
C ASN A 276 -9.08 21.15 -6.74
N ASP A 277 -9.93 22.08 -7.21
CA ASP A 277 -10.98 22.71 -6.40
C ASP A 277 -12.04 21.71 -5.88
N LYS A 278 -12.30 20.64 -6.65
CA LYS A 278 -13.20 19.55 -6.23
C LYS A 278 -12.53 18.60 -5.26
N ILE A 279 -11.22 18.36 -5.40
CA ILE A 279 -10.43 17.55 -4.46
C ILE A 279 -10.36 18.25 -3.10
N GLU A 280 -10.06 19.54 -3.07
CA GLU A 280 -10.11 20.38 -1.85
C GLU A 280 -11.49 20.36 -1.20
N SER A 281 -12.55 20.54 -2.00
CA SER A 281 -13.95 20.46 -1.55
C SER A 281 -14.28 19.09 -0.94
N TRP A 282 -13.83 18.00 -1.55
CA TRP A 282 -14.00 16.66 -0.99
C TRP A 282 -13.21 16.46 0.31
N ILE A 283 -11.94 16.87 0.38
CA ILE A 283 -11.14 16.82 1.63
C ILE A 283 -11.86 17.58 2.76
N ASN A 284 -12.45 18.75 2.48
CA ASN A 284 -13.22 19.49 3.46
C ASN A 284 -14.53 18.77 3.87
N ARG A 285 -15.21 18.08 2.96
CA ARG A 285 -16.38 17.23 3.28
C ARG A 285 -16.02 16.00 4.12
N THR A 286 -14.81 15.46 3.99
CA THR A 286 -14.28 14.49 4.97
C THR A 286 -13.98 15.10 6.35
N ASN A 287 -14.29 16.38 6.60
CA ASN A 287 -13.86 17.14 7.78
C ASN A 287 -12.33 17.08 7.98
N LYS A 288 -11.58 17.06 6.86
CA LYS A 288 -10.13 16.80 6.77
C LYS A 288 -9.67 15.50 7.46
N LYS A 289 -10.55 14.49 7.55
CA LYS A 289 -10.26 13.13 8.05
C LYS A 289 -9.81 12.16 6.97
N SER A 290 -9.55 12.64 5.75
CA SER A 290 -8.80 11.92 4.71
C SER A 290 -7.86 12.85 3.95
N ALA A 291 -6.72 12.30 3.51
CA ALA A 291 -5.96 12.82 2.38
C ALA A 291 -6.64 12.49 1.05
N ALA A 292 -6.13 13.05 -0.05
CA ALA A 292 -6.49 12.65 -1.41
C ALA A 292 -5.25 12.53 -2.31
N PHE A 293 -5.36 11.76 -3.39
CA PHE A 293 -4.34 11.75 -4.44
C PHE A 293 -4.32 13.10 -5.19
N ASP A 294 -3.13 13.70 -5.31
CA ASP A 294 -2.93 14.99 -5.97
C ASP A 294 -2.86 14.79 -7.50
N PHE A 295 -4.04 14.53 -8.11
CA PHE A 295 -4.19 14.36 -9.56
C PHE A 295 -3.68 15.58 -10.34
N GLN A 296 -3.80 16.80 -9.79
CA GLN A 296 -3.34 17.99 -10.47
C GLN A 296 -1.82 18.14 -10.42
N PHE A 297 -1.15 17.82 -9.31
CA PHE A 297 0.32 17.63 -9.28
C PHE A 297 0.74 16.63 -10.35
N ARG A 298 0.05 15.49 -10.44
CA ARG A 298 0.33 14.43 -11.40
C ARG A 298 0.17 14.91 -12.85
N TYR A 299 -0.85 15.71 -13.15
CA TYR A 299 -1.03 16.35 -14.47
C TYR A 299 0.03 17.41 -14.77
N ASN A 300 0.43 18.22 -13.80
CA ASN A 300 1.52 19.19 -13.96
C ASN A 300 2.85 18.48 -14.31
N VAL A 301 3.12 17.32 -13.70
CA VAL A 301 4.28 16.46 -14.02
C VAL A 301 4.17 15.81 -15.39
N ARG A 302 3.01 15.25 -15.76
CA ARG A 302 2.77 14.72 -17.11
C ARG A 302 3.01 15.78 -18.18
N ASP A 303 2.50 16.98 -17.98
CA ASP A 303 2.59 18.09 -18.94
C ASP A 303 4.01 18.67 -19.03
N ALA A 304 4.79 18.60 -17.94
CA ALA A 304 6.22 18.91 -17.95
C ALA A 304 7.02 17.87 -18.75
N VAL A 305 6.78 16.57 -18.48
CA VAL A 305 7.48 15.45 -19.11
C VAL A 305 7.09 15.32 -20.59
N ASN A 306 5.83 14.99 -20.87
CA ASN A 306 5.36 14.74 -22.24
C ASN A 306 5.29 16.02 -23.08
N GLY A 307 5.18 17.19 -22.43
CA GLY A 307 4.88 18.48 -23.05
C GLY A 307 3.40 18.66 -23.32
N ALA A 308 2.83 19.83 -23.02
CA ALA A 308 1.43 20.11 -23.33
C ALA A 308 1.16 21.52 -23.87
N ALA A 309 0.32 21.58 -24.91
CA ALA A 309 -0.13 22.81 -25.57
C ALA A 309 -1.63 22.71 -25.90
N ASN A 310 -2.38 23.81 -25.72
CA ASN A 310 -3.81 23.91 -26.03
C ASN A 310 -4.67 22.77 -25.44
N GLY A 311 -4.37 22.35 -24.20
CA GLY A 311 -5.06 21.27 -23.50
C GLY A 311 -4.74 19.85 -24.02
N LYS A 312 -3.69 19.67 -24.83
CA LYS A 312 -3.31 18.39 -25.42
C LYS A 312 -1.84 18.06 -25.20
N VAL A 313 -1.57 16.78 -24.96
CA VAL A 313 -0.21 16.22 -24.85
C VAL A 313 0.50 16.29 -26.20
N THR A 314 1.80 16.57 -26.18
CA THR A 314 2.68 16.76 -27.33
C THR A 314 3.85 15.76 -27.32
N THR A 315 5.06 16.18 -27.70
CA THR A 315 6.28 15.36 -27.79
C THR A 315 7.50 16.00 -27.10
N TYR A 316 7.54 17.33 -26.96
CA TYR A 316 8.70 18.08 -26.44
C TYR A 316 8.47 18.47 -24.98
N SER A 317 9.37 18.07 -24.07
CA SER A 317 9.25 18.36 -22.64
C SER A 317 9.22 19.88 -22.41
N ASP A 318 8.42 20.34 -21.44
CA ASP A 318 8.34 21.73 -21.02
C ASP A 318 8.35 21.82 -19.49
N TRP A 319 9.53 21.66 -18.91
CA TRP A 319 9.71 21.59 -17.46
C TRP A 319 9.27 22.85 -16.71
N SER A 320 9.00 23.96 -17.41
CA SER A 320 8.38 25.15 -16.82
C SER A 320 6.94 24.92 -16.33
N LYS A 321 6.26 23.86 -16.80
CA LYS A 321 4.91 23.44 -16.36
C LYS A 321 4.84 23.02 -14.89
N LEU A 322 5.97 22.67 -14.28
CA LEU A 322 6.06 22.41 -12.84
C LEU A 322 5.89 23.69 -11.99
N ASN A 323 6.01 24.88 -12.61
CA ASN A 323 5.74 26.17 -11.97
C ASN A 323 4.23 26.45 -11.85
N SER A 324 3.51 25.55 -11.18
CA SER A 324 2.06 25.63 -10.98
C SER A 324 1.70 25.76 -9.51
N ASN A 325 0.81 26.71 -9.21
CA ASN A 325 0.18 26.86 -7.90
C ASN A 325 -1.14 26.05 -7.79
N ASP A 326 -1.60 25.49 -8.91
CA ASP A 326 -2.79 24.64 -8.99
C ASP A 326 -2.37 23.19 -8.73
N ASN A 327 -2.45 22.76 -7.47
CA ASN A 327 -2.24 21.41 -6.90
C ASN A 327 -2.27 21.46 -5.36
N LEU A 328 -2.69 20.37 -4.70
CA LEU A 328 -2.80 20.30 -3.24
C LEU A 328 -1.45 20.49 -2.54
N MET A 329 -0.36 20.00 -3.13
CA MET A 329 1.00 20.13 -2.60
C MET A 329 1.44 21.60 -2.46
N HIS A 330 0.99 22.48 -3.36
CA HIS A 330 1.32 23.90 -3.30
C HIS A 330 0.69 24.59 -2.08
N ASP A 331 -0.62 24.41 -1.84
CA ASP A 331 -1.30 25.12 -0.75
C ASP A 331 -0.89 24.56 0.63
N ALA A 332 -0.40 25.45 1.50
CA ALA A 332 -0.11 25.14 2.89
C ALA A 332 -1.33 24.62 3.68
N ASN A 333 -2.56 24.95 3.26
CA ASN A 333 -3.81 24.47 3.88
C ASN A 333 -4.18 23.02 3.53
N TYR A 334 -3.57 22.46 2.47
CA TYR A 334 -3.90 21.11 1.96
C TYR A 334 -2.69 20.20 1.75
N ARG A 335 -1.45 20.68 1.67
CA ARG A 335 -0.26 19.82 1.42
C ARG A 335 -0.06 18.70 2.44
N ARG A 336 -0.54 18.85 3.67
CA ARG A 336 -0.66 17.76 4.67
C ARG A 336 -1.39 16.53 4.11
N TYR A 337 -2.44 16.80 3.35
CA TYR A 337 -3.43 15.90 2.78
C TYR A 337 -3.18 15.58 1.29
N ALA A 338 -2.05 16.05 0.73
CA ALA A 338 -1.65 15.78 -0.64
C ALA A 338 -0.83 14.49 -0.71
N VAL A 339 -1.40 13.42 -1.27
CA VAL A 339 -0.63 12.23 -1.67
C VAL A 339 -0.19 12.43 -3.12
N THR A 340 1.04 12.91 -3.31
CA THR A 340 1.61 13.22 -4.61
C THR A 340 2.04 11.94 -5.31
N PHE A 341 1.69 11.79 -6.59
CA PHE A 341 2.07 10.64 -7.41
C PHE A 341 2.37 11.09 -8.84
N VAL A 342 2.98 10.22 -9.66
CA VAL A 342 3.33 10.53 -11.06
C VAL A 342 2.65 9.61 -12.07
N GLU A 343 2.40 8.37 -11.68
CA GLU A 343 1.63 7.36 -12.42
C GLU A 343 1.04 6.36 -11.41
N ASN A 344 -0.16 5.83 -11.69
CA ASN A 344 -0.81 4.74 -10.96
C ASN A 344 -1.26 3.62 -11.93
N HIS A 345 -2.00 2.62 -11.43
CA HIS A 345 -2.48 1.49 -12.24
C HIS A 345 -3.51 1.83 -13.34
N ASP A 346 -4.06 3.04 -13.36
CA ASP A 346 -5.00 3.51 -14.38
C ASP A 346 -4.36 4.47 -15.38
N THR A 347 -3.48 5.36 -14.94
CA THR A 347 -2.75 6.23 -15.86
C THR A 347 -1.67 5.50 -16.67
N GLN A 348 -1.21 4.32 -16.23
CA GLN A 348 -0.19 3.56 -16.93
C GLN A 348 -0.57 3.18 -18.37
N LYS A 349 0.45 2.89 -19.19
CA LYS A 349 0.24 2.10 -20.41
C LYS A 349 -0.05 0.66 -20.01
N ARG A 350 -1.22 0.12 -20.39
CA ARG A 350 -1.58 -1.30 -20.23
C ARG A 350 -1.22 -2.09 -21.49
N SER A 351 -1.56 -1.57 -22.66
CA SER A 351 -1.25 -2.18 -23.96
C SER A 351 -1.00 -1.10 -25.04
N GLU A 352 -0.78 -1.48 -26.31
CA GLU A 352 -0.75 -0.51 -27.41
C GLU A 352 -2.14 0.10 -27.70
N SER A 353 -3.20 -0.68 -27.45
CA SER A 353 -4.61 -0.27 -27.55
C SER A 353 -5.10 0.50 -26.31
N GLU A 354 -4.57 0.21 -25.13
CA GLU A 354 -4.95 0.79 -23.85
C GLU A 354 -3.76 1.56 -23.27
N GLN A 355 -3.50 2.73 -23.85
CA GLN A 355 -2.40 3.59 -23.40
C GLN A 355 -2.78 4.46 -22.21
N ASN A 356 -4.08 4.67 -21.99
CA ASN A 356 -4.67 5.55 -20.98
C ASN A 356 -4.06 6.96 -21.03
N ASP A 357 -3.22 7.35 -20.06
CA ASP A 357 -2.56 8.66 -20.06
C ASP A 357 -1.19 8.62 -19.33
N PRO A 358 -0.12 8.06 -19.94
CA PRO A 358 1.09 7.67 -19.23
C PRO A 358 2.22 8.69 -19.35
N LEU A 359 3.22 8.59 -18.49
CA LEU A 359 4.52 9.20 -18.72
C LEU A 359 5.24 8.45 -19.85
N ARG A 360 5.65 9.17 -20.89
CA ARG A 360 6.19 8.56 -22.14
C ARG A 360 7.71 8.49 -22.17
N LYS A 361 8.39 9.10 -21.18
CA LYS A 361 9.84 9.32 -21.07
C LYS A 361 10.13 9.97 -19.71
N ASP A 362 11.40 10.32 -19.45
CA ASP A 362 11.86 11.11 -18.29
C ASP A 362 11.40 10.61 -16.90
N THR A 363 10.99 9.34 -16.80
CA THR A 363 10.32 8.73 -15.64
C THR A 363 11.09 8.91 -14.33
N ILE A 364 12.41 8.73 -14.35
CA ILE A 364 13.23 8.90 -13.14
C ILE A 364 13.37 10.37 -12.73
N ALA A 365 13.30 11.33 -13.67
CA ALA A 365 13.26 12.75 -13.35
C ALA A 365 11.89 13.18 -12.78
N ALA A 366 10.79 12.57 -13.24
CA ALA A 366 9.46 12.75 -12.64
C ALA A 366 9.43 12.27 -11.18
N ASN A 367 9.98 11.09 -10.90
CA ASN A 367 10.12 10.59 -9.52
C ASN A 367 11.09 11.45 -8.70
N ALA A 368 12.19 11.95 -9.29
CA ALA A 368 13.11 12.88 -8.63
C ALA A 368 12.44 14.18 -8.19
N TYR A 369 11.54 14.76 -9.01
CA TYR A 369 10.75 15.92 -8.59
C TYR A 369 9.83 15.57 -7.41
N MET A 370 9.01 14.51 -7.55
CA MET A 370 8.08 14.06 -6.52
C MET A 370 8.76 13.77 -5.17
N LEU A 371 9.91 13.08 -5.17
CA LEU A 371 10.61 12.68 -3.95
C LEU A 371 11.34 13.82 -3.26
N ALA A 372 11.56 14.96 -3.92
CA ALA A 372 12.11 16.17 -3.30
C ALA A 372 11.02 17.09 -2.73
N MET A 373 9.82 17.13 -3.32
CA MET A 373 8.80 18.13 -3.00
C MET A 373 7.97 17.82 -1.74
N PRO A 374 7.24 18.80 -1.17
CA PRO A 374 6.22 18.57 -0.13
C PRO A 374 5.08 17.64 -0.59
N GLY A 375 4.07 17.46 0.28
CA GLY A 375 3.13 16.33 0.17
C GLY A 375 3.77 14.99 0.54
N THR A 376 2.98 13.92 0.47
CA THR A 376 3.45 12.56 0.73
C THR A 376 3.65 11.81 -0.60
N PRO A 377 4.88 11.49 -1.01
CA PRO A 377 5.14 10.89 -2.30
C PRO A 377 4.73 9.42 -2.35
N CYS A 378 3.98 9.04 -3.37
CA CYS A 378 3.58 7.68 -3.70
C CYS A 378 4.30 7.21 -4.98
N ILE A 379 5.26 6.30 -4.80
CA ILE A 379 6.01 5.66 -5.89
C ILE A 379 5.13 4.56 -6.52
N PHE A 380 5.26 4.35 -7.82
CA PHE A 380 4.57 3.29 -8.56
C PHE A 380 5.46 2.03 -8.66
N GLN A 381 4.91 0.81 -8.48
CA GLN A 381 5.69 -0.44 -8.48
C GLN A 381 6.60 -0.60 -9.72
N PRO A 382 6.16 -0.37 -10.98
CA PRO A 382 7.03 -0.39 -12.14
C PRO A 382 8.22 0.59 -12.07
N HIS A 383 8.03 1.79 -11.49
CA HIS A 383 9.11 2.76 -11.31
C HIS A 383 10.12 2.31 -10.25
N TRP A 384 9.63 1.80 -9.11
CA TRP A 384 10.46 1.20 -8.07
C TRP A 384 11.28 0.01 -8.59
N ASN A 385 10.68 -0.84 -9.42
CA ASN A 385 11.36 -1.99 -10.00
C ASN A 385 12.41 -1.59 -11.05
N ALA A 386 12.17 -0.54 -11.83
CA ALA A 386 13.09 -0.08 -12.88
C ALA A 386 14.27 0.76 -12.36
N TYR A 387 14.07 1.58 -11.32
CA TYR A 387 15.05 2.59 -10.87
C TYR A 387 15.34 2.49 -9.36
N LYS A 388 15.40 1.25 -8.85
CA LYS A 388 15.40 0.98 -7.40
C LYS A 388 16.52 1.66 -6.63
N SER A 389 17.74 1.67 -7.17
CA SER A 389 18.91 2.26 -6.53
C SER A 389 18.80 3.79 -6.45
N GLU A 390 18.42 4.41 -7.57
CA GLU A 390 18.25 5.85 -7.68
C GLU A 390 17.10 6.37 -6.82
N ILE A 391 15.96 5.66 -6.80
CA ILE A 391 14.81 6.01 -5.96
C ILE A 391 15.14 5.85 -4.47
N LYS A 392 15.84 4.79 -4.06
CA LYS A 392 16.36 4.63 -2.68
C LYS A 392 17.25 5.81 -2.26
N GLU A 393 18.14 6.27 -3.14
CA GLU A 393 19.01 7.41 -2.89
C GLU A 393 18.24 8.76 -2.85
N MET A 394 17.24 8.94 -3.69
CA MET A 394 16.34 10.11 -3.62
C MET A 394 15.58 10.15 -2.29
N ILE A 395 15.08 8.99 -1.82
CA ILE A 395 14.43 8.85 -0.51
C ILE A 395 15.42 9.14 0.62
N ALA A 396 16.65 8.64 0.53
CA ALA A 396 17.70 8.92 1.50
C ALA A 396 17.96 10.43 1.59
N ALA A 397 18.09 11.13 0.46
CA ALA A 397 18.25 12.59 0.42
C ALA A 397 17.05 13.33 1.06
N ARG A 398 15.81 12.90 0.76
CA ARG A 398 14.58 13.44 1.39
C ARG A 398 14.62 13.32 2.92
N LYS A 399 14.91 12.12 3.43
CA LYS A 399 14.94 11.82 4.87
C LYS A 399 16.16 12.42 5.59
N TYR A 400 17.27 12.62 4.88
CA TYR A 400 18.47 13.29 5.40
C TYR A 400 18.23 14.80 5.57
N ALA A 401 17.69 15.48 4.55
CA ALA A 401 17.30 16.88 4.66
C ALA A 401 16.13 17.09 5.65
N GLY A 402 15.35 16.04 5.92
CA GLY A 402 14.21 16.08 6.84
C GLY A 402 12.97 16.69 6.21
N ILE A 403 12.75 16.45 4.91
CA ILE A 403 11.61 16.99 4.17
C ILE A 403 10.33 16.26 4.58
N THR A 404 9.26 17.02 4.82
CA THR A 404 7.95 16.51 5.25
C THR A 404 6.86 16.90 4.24
N ASN A 405 5.65 16.35 4.40
CA ASN A 405 4.48 16.80 3.66
C ASN A 405 4.18 18.30 3.84
N MET A 406 4.62 18.91 4.95
CA MET A 406 4.44 20.34 5.26
C MET A 406 5.60 21.25 4.83
N SER A 407 6.75 20.70 4.41
CA SER A 407 7.94 21.47 4.01
C SER A 407 7.64 22.66 3.11
N ASN A 408 8.41 23.73 3.24
CA ASN A 408 8.33 24.89 2.34
C ASN A 408 9.35 24.78 1.20
N TYR A 409 9.04 25.37 0.06
CA TYR A 409 9.94 25.42 -1.09
C TYR A 409 9.94 26.80 -1.77
N ALA A 410 10.97 27.05 -2.58
CA ALA A 410 11.06 28.22 -3.46
C ALA A 410 11.54 27.79 -4.85
N ASN A 411 10.93 28.33 -5.91
CA ASN A 411 11.49 28.17 -7.25
C ASN A 411 12.76 29.02 -7.41
N LYS A 412 13.83 28.38 -7.89
CA LYS A 412 15.13 29.00 -8.16
C LYS A 412 15.28 29.28 -9.65
N GLN A 413 14.72 28.41 -10.50
CA GLN A 413 14.65 28.62 -11.94
C GLN A 413 13.46 27.89 -12.55
N SER A 414 12.80 28.53 -13.52
CA SER A 414 11.81 27.90 -14.40
C SER A 414 12.15 28.17 -15.87
N LYS A 415 12.58 27.13 -16.58
CA LYS A 415 12.86 27.11 -18.03
C LYS A 415 12.35 25.80 -18.61
N LYS A 416 12.03 25.78 -19.92
CA LYS A 416 11.52 24.60 -20.63
C LYS A 416 12.40 23.36 -20.51
N THR A 417 13.72 23.55 -20.42
CA THR A 417 14.74 22.49 -20.35
C THR A 417 15.32 22.29 -18.95
N LEU A 418 15.00 23.17 -17.99
CA LEU A 418 15.56 23.13 -16.63
C LEU A 418 14.69 23.87 -15.62
N TYR A 419 14.03 23.09 -14.77
CA TYR A 419 13.29 23.57 -13.60
C TYR A 419 14.04 23.21 -12.32
N VAL A 420 14.16 24.17 -11.40
CA VAL A 420 14.94 24.02 -10.15
C VAL A 420 14.18 24.58 -8.96
N ASN A 421 13.95 23.76 -7.93
CA ASN A 421 13.37 24.16 -6.65
C ASN A 421 14.34 23.92 -5.49
N GLU A 422 14.34 24.84 -4.53
CA GLU A 422 14.96 24.70 -3.22
C GLU A 422 13.88 24.30 -2.21
N VAL A 423 14.00 23.12 -1.60
CA VAL A 423 13.08 22.62 -0.58
C VAL A 423 13.75 22.67 0.79
N THR A 424 13.05 23.28 1.74
CA THR A 424 13.49 23.41 3.14
C THR A 424 12.92 22.25 3.95
N GLY A 425 13.79 21.30 4.29
CA GLY A 425 13.50 20.28 5.28
C GLY A 425 13.72 20.78 6.71
N THR A 426 13.39 19.93 7.68
CA THR A 426 13.52 20.20 9.12
C THR A 426 14.97 20.18 9.63
N LYS A 427 15.93 19.72 8.82
CA LYS A 427 17.36 19.63 9.16
C LYS A 427 18.22 20.47 8.22
N HIS A 428 18.07 20.24 6.91
CA HIS A 428 18.89 20.84 5.85
C HIS A 428 18.02 21.20 4.63
N LYS A 429 18.62 21.82 3.61
CA LYS A 429 17.95 22.14 2.34
C LYS A 429 18.38 21.19 1.22
N LEU A 430 17.45 20.89 0.33
CA LEU A 430 17.67 20.09 -0.87
C LEU A 430 17.29 20.93 -2.11
N LEU A 431 18.24 21.13 -3.02
CA LEU A 431 17.93 21.56 -4.39
C LEU A 431 17.58 20.33 -5.23
N VAL A 432 16.44 20.37 -5.91
CA VAL A 432 16.10 19.47 -7.00
C VAL A 432 16.16 20.23 -8.31
N ALA A 433 16.94 19.71 -9.27
CA ALA A 433 16.95 20.16 -10.65
C ALA A 433 16.41 19.03 -11.54
N VAL A 434 15.47 19.35 -12.42
CA VAL A 434 14.88 18.41 -13.38
C VAL A 434 14.75 19.01 -14.77
N GLY A 435 14.90 18.15 -15.77
CA GLY A 435 14.85 18.47 -17.19
C GLY A 435 16.14 18.21 -17.94
N ASN A 436 16.09 18.45 -19.26
CA ASN A 436 17.15 18.16 -20.22
C ASN A 436 18.54 18.65 -19.78
N ASP A 437 18.64 19.85 -19.19
CA ASP A 437 19.93 20.43 -18.79
C ASP A 437 20.31 20.10 -17.33
N ALA A 438 19.46 19.40 -16.57
CA ALA A 438 19.60 19.26 -15.10
C ALA A 438 20.84 18.49 -14.65
N ALA A 439 21.28 17.49 -15.42
CA ALA A 439 22.53 16.80 -15.13
C ALA A 439 23.75 17.74 -15.25
N GLY A 440 23.71 18.68 -16.21
CA GLY A 440 24.74 19.68 -16.46
C GLY A 440 24.68 20.93 -15.56
N TYR A 441 23.55 21.17 -14.87
CA TYR A 441 23.40 22.29 -13.93
C TYR A 441 24.44 22.21 -12.80
N ALA A 442 25.08 23.33 -12.49
CA ALA A 442 26.18 23.41 -11.53
C ALA A 442 25.73 23.41 -10.05
N GLY A 443 24.46 23.76 -9.78
CA GLY A 443 23.96 24.04 -8.44
C GLY A 443 24.04 25.54 -8.08
N GLU A 444 23.74 25.85 -6.83
CA GLU A 444 23.87 27.19 -6.24
C GLU A 444 25.05 27.23 -5.25
N THR A 445 25.56 28.42 -4.93
CA THR A 445 26.57 28.59 -3.87
C THR A 445 26.05 28.06 -2.53
N GLY A 446 26.87 27.27 -1.84
CA GLY A 446 26.51 26.64 -0.55
C GLY A 446 25.81 25.28 -0.67
N TYR A 447 25.79 24.67 -1.86
CA TYR A 447 25.26 23.33 -2.10
C TYR A 447 26.27 22.42 -2.80
N THR A 448 26.15 21.11 -2.54
CA THR A 448 26.99 20.06 -3.15
C THR A 448 26.10 19.07 -3.90
N LYS A 449 26.41 18.79 -5.17
CA LYS A 449 25.70 17.77 -5.98
C LYS A 449 25.94 16.39 -5.40
N ILE A 450 24.92 15.77 -4.81
CA ILE A 450 24.99 14.42 -4.21
C ILE A 450 24.58 13.31 -5.19
N LEU A 451 23.61 13.59 -6.06
CA LEU A 451 23.05 12.61 -7.01
C LEU A 451 22.81 13.28 -8.37
N SER A 452 22.93 12.51 -9.45
CA SER A 452 22.50 12.91 -10.79
C SER A 452 22.25 11.70 -11.67
N GLY A 453 21.34 11.82 -12.61
CA GLY A 453 21.01 10.78 -13.57
C GLY A 453 20.24 11.36 -14.76
N TYR A 454 19.46 10.52 -15.44
CA TYR A 454 18.75 10.92 -16.65
C TYR A 454 17.76 12.07 -16.37
N HIS A 455 18.11 13.26 -16.87
CA HIS A 455 17.36 14.51 -16.72
C HIS A 455 17.07 14.95 -15.26
N TYR A 456 17.92 14.58 -14.28
CA TYR A 456 17.83 15.09 -12.92
C TYR A 456 19.18 15.29 -12.20
N ALA A 457 19.20 16.16 -11.19
CA ALA A 457 20.26 16.26 -10.18
C ALA A 457 19.71 16.71 -8.82
N TYR A 458 20.26 16.19 -7.72
CA TYR A 458 20.01 16.63 -6.35
C TYR A 458 21.27 17.27 -5.75
N PHE A 459 21.10 18.33 -4.97
CA PHE A 459 22.18 18.98 -4.24
C PHE A 459 21.77 19.21 -2.79
N LEU A 460 22.56 18.73 -1.84
CA LEU A 460 22.36 18.93 -0.40
C LEU A 460 23.08 20.21 0.04
N SER A 461 22.50 20.97 0.96
CA SER A 461 23.14 22.18 1.49
C SER A 461 24.36 21.84 2.36
N ASN A 462 25.40 22.67 2.25
CA ASN A 462 26.73 22.34 2.76
C ASN A 462 26.84 22.30 4.29
N ASP A 463 25.87 22.90 5.00
CA ASP A 463 25.69 22.78 6.46
C ASP A 463 25.42 21.34 6.94
N ALA A 464 25.11 20.41 6.04
CA ALA A 464 24.96 18.99 6.38
C ALA A 464 26.27 18.31 6.85
N GLU A 465 27.45 18.85 6.48
CA GLU A 465 28.78 18.38 6.93
C GLU A 465 28.92 16.84 6.92
N THR A 466 28.55 16.20 5.80
CA THR A 466 28.38 14.75 5.68
C THR A 466 29.09 14.14 4.48
N SER A 467 29.40 12.85 4.56
CA SER A 467 29.64 12.02 3.38
C SER A 467 28.32 11.67 2.68
N TRP A 468 28.37 11.45 1.37
CA TRP A 468 27.32 10.83 0.56
C TRP A 468 27.88 9.67 -0.29
N THR A 469 27.06 8.64 -0.53
CA THR A 469 27.34 7.49 -1.42
C THR A 469 26.40 7.52 -2.61
N SER A 470 26.87 7.25 -3.83
CA SER A 470 25.95 7.13 -4.99
C SER A 470 25.21 5.79 -5.07
N MET A 471 25.28 4.94 -4.05
CA MET A 471 24.68 3.60 -4.02
C MET A 471 24.12 3.27 -2.62
N PRO A 472 22.85 2.85 -2.53
CA PRO A 472 22.15 2.66 -1.26
C PRO A 472 22.47 1.32 -0.61
N SER A 473 22.18 1.17 0.69
CA SER A 473 22.28 -0.14 1.36
C SER A 473 21.26 -1.13 0.79
N GLY A 474 21.70 -2.38 0.57
CA GLY A 474 20.89 -3.43 -0.05
C GLY A 474 21.69 -4.66 -0.47
N SER A 475 21.02 -5.56 -1.19
CA SER A 475 21.62 -6.76 -1.79
C SER A 475 21.83 -6.59 -3.30
N TYR A 476 22.99 -7.07 -3.78
CA TYR A 476 23.44 -6.97 -5.16
C TYR A 476 23.92 -8.34 -5.64
N GLU A 477 23.68 -8.69 -6.91
CA GLU A 477 24.13 -9.99 -7.44
C GLU A 477 25.63 -10.01 -7.79
N GLU A 478 26.22 -8.85 -8.10
CA GLU A 478 27.62 -8.70 -8.52
C GLU A 478 28.27 -7.45 -7.91
N GLY A 479 29.60 -7.37 -8.00
CA GLY A 479 30.37 -6.23 -7.50
C GLY A 479 30.14 -4.96 -8.32
N PHE A 480 30.11 -3.82 -7.64
CA PHE A 480 29.74 -2.52 -8.22
C PHE A 480 30.70 -1.41 -7.79
N LYS A 481 30.48 -0.19 -8.29
CA LYS A 481 31.16 1.02 -7.83
C LYS A 481 30.20 1.98 -7.15
N THR A 482 30.67 2.72 -6.15
CA THR A 482 29.95 3.85 -5.57
C THR A 482 30.84 5.09 -5.56
N THR A 483 30.30 6.23 -5.98
CA THR A 483 30.96 7.54 -5.85
C THR A 483 30.78 8.05 -4.44
N LEU A 484 31.88 8.49 -3.83
CA LEU A 484 31.89 9.09 -2.50
C LEU A 484 32.03 10.62 -2.63
N THR A 485 31.08 11.36 -2.06
CA THR A 485 30.99 12.82 -2.14
C THR A 485 31.04 13.45 -0.75
N ALA A 486 31.84 14.51 -0.60
CA ALA A 486 31.93 15.31 0.61
C ALA A 486 31.01 16.53 0.50
N VAL A 487 30.02 16.64 1.37
CA VAL A 487 29.13 17.80 1.52
C VAL A 487 29.60 18.58 2.74
N SER A 488 30.24 19.74 2.54
CA SER A 488 30.84 20.54 3.62
C SER A 488 30.93 22.01 3.25
N GLN A 489 30.90 22.89 4.25
CA GLN A 489 31.24 24.30 4.12
C GLN A 489 32.77 24.51 4.05
N THR A 490 33.57 23.52 4.44
CA THR A 490 35.03 23.60 4.42
C THR A 490 35.58 23.22 3.05
N GLU A 491 36.23 24.18 2.37
CA GLU A 491 36.94 23.91 1.12
C GLU A 491 38.06 22.86 1.33
N GLY A 492 38.17 21.91 0.40
CA GLY A 492 39.15 20.82 0.50
C GLY A 492 38.82 19.71 1.49
N ALA A 493 37.60 19.68 2.06
CA ALA A 493 37.11 18.55 2.85
C ALA A 493 37.21 17.23 2.07
N LYS A 494 37.66 16.17 2.77
CA LYS A 494 37.90 14.84 2.17
C LYS A 494 37.03 13.78 2.82
N LEU A 495 37.15 12.55 2.36
CA LEU A 495 36.43 11.40 2.91
C LEU A 495 37.45 10.35 3.36
N VAL A 496 37.16 9.68 4.47
CA VAL A 496 37.91 8.51 4.95
C VAL A 496 36.96 7.34 5.13
N TYR A 497 37.37 6.15 4.69
CA TYR A 497 36.50 4.99 4.71
C TYR A 497 37.17 3.68 5.14
N THR A 498 36.31 2.74 5.50
CA THR A 498 36.59 1.36 5.90
C THR A 498 35.53 0.44 5.28
N LEU A 499 35.83 -0.85 5.09
CA LEU A 499 34.91 -1.85 4.51
C LEU A 499 34.57 -2.99 5.49
N ASP A 500 35.25 -3.04 6.63
CA ASP A 500 35.12 -4.06 7.69
C ASP A 500 34.12 -3.64 8.79
N GLY A 501 33.44 -2.50 8.63
CA GLY A 501 32.54 -1.93 9.64
C GLY A 501 33.24 -1.27 10.84
N SER A 502 34.57 -1.19 10.88
CA SER A 502 35.30 -0.38 11.85
C SER A 502 35.06 1.12 11.59
N ASN A 503 35.11 1.98 12.62
CA ASN A 503 34.93 3.42 12.40
C ASN A 503 36.19 4.01 11.74
N PRO A 504 36.08 4.75 10.60
CA PRO A 504 37.23 5.36 9.97
C PRO A 504 37.89 6.43 10.85
N THR A 505 39.20 6.58 10.69
CA THR A 505 40.05 7.57 11.37
C THR A 505 40.76 8.43 10.33
N SER A 506 41.45 9.50 10.76
CA SER A 506 42.28 10.32 9.85
C SER A 506 43.52 9.60 9.31
N LYS A 507 43.71 8.31 9.65
CA LYS A 507 44.70 7.40 9.06
C LYS A 507 44.08 6.28 8.20
N SER A 508 42.75 6.21 8.10
CA SER A 508 42.04 5.26 7.24
C SER A 508 42.14 5.69 5.77
N THR A 509 41.75 4.80 4.84
CA THR A 509 41.84 5.04 3.40
C THR A 509 41.13 6.35 3.02
N THR A 510 41.91 7.33 2.59
CA THR A 510 41.43 8.67 2.24
C THR A 510 41.06 8.71 0.76
N VAL A 511 39.99 9.41 0.42
CA VAL A 511 39.51 9.60 -0.95
C VAL A 511 39.00 11.04 -1.13
N GLU A 512 39.27 11.62 -2.31
CA GLU A 512 38.80 12.96 -2.67
C GLU A 512 37.30 12.94 -3.01
N SER A 513 36.61 14.06 -2.82
CA SER A 513 35.19 14.20 -3.18
C SER A 513 34.94 13.91 -4.66
N GLY A 514 33.87 13.18 -4.97
CA GLY A 514 33.47 12.84 -6.34
C GLY A 514 34.33 11.74 -6.98
N LYS A 515 34.91 10.83 -6.20
CA LYS A 515 35.66 9.66 -6.70
C LYS A 515 34.94 8.36 -6.39
N GLU A 516 35.09 7.40 -7.30
CA GLU A 516 34.54 6.05 -7.17
C GLU A 516 35.42 5.17 -6.26
N ILE A 517 34.78 4.28 -5.49
CA ILE A 517 35.40 3.09 -4.90
C ILE A 517 34.67 1.83 -5.37
N SER A 518 35.37 0.69 -5.40
CA SER A 518 34.81 -0.62 -5.78
C SER A 518 34.34 -1.41 -4.55
N ILE A 519 33.11 -1.93 -4.62
CA ILE A 519 32.53 -2.86 -3.65
C ILE A 519 32.47 -4.24 -4.32
N ASN A 520 33.45 -5.09 -4.02
CA ASN A 520 33.68 -6.37 -4.73
C ASN A 520 33.19 -7.62 -3.97
N GLY A 521 32.60 -7.44 -2.79
CA GLY A 521 32.06 -8.52 -1.95
C GLY A 521 31.29 -7.95 -0.75
N THR A 522 30.52 -8.79 -0.07
CA THR A 522 29.72 -8.42 1.12
C THR A 522 30.57 -7.69 2.15
N CYS A 523 30.16 -6.48 2.54
CA CYS A 523 30.94 -5.60 3.40
C CYS A 523 30.06 -4.61 4.19
N THR A 524 30.66 -3.93 5.18
CA THR A 524 30.05 -2.78 5.83
C THR A 524 30.93 -1.57 5.56
N LEU A 525 30.54 -0.78 4.54
CA LEU A 525 31.17 0.48 4.23
C LEU A 525 30.83 1.49 5.33
N LYS A 526 31.86 2.08 5.96
CA LYS A 526 31.69 3.30 6.75
C LYS A 526 32.49 4.42 6.13
N VAL A 527 31.89 5.59 6.00
CA VAL A 527 32.51 6.80 5.42
C VAL A 527 32.36 7.94 6.41
N GLY A 528 33.45 8.56 6.79
CA GLY A 528 33.46 9.79 7.59
C GLY A 528 33.99 10.97 6.79
N LEU A 529 33.45 12.15 7.06
CA LEU A 529 33.97 13.40 6.51
C LEU A 529 35.25 13.79 7.26
N LEU A 530 36.36 13.98 6.54
CA LEU A 530 37.64 14.42 7.07
C LEU A 530 37.80 15.93 6.88
N VAL A 531 37.70 16.68 7.98
CA VAL A 531 37.81 18.15 8.03
C VAL A 531 38.90 18.53 9.03
N ASN A 532 39.89 19.31 8.61
CA ASN A 532 40.97 19.83 9.45
C ASN A 532 41.73 18.76 10.29
N GLY A 533 41.75 17.50 9.82
CA GLY A 533 42.38 16.37 10.49
C GLY A 533 41.46 15.55 11.41
N GLU A 534 40.22 16.00 11.63
CA GLU A 534 39.19 15.30 12.39
C GLU A 534 38.23 14.53 11.47
N VAL A 535 37.74 13.38 11.95
CA VAL A 535 36.70 12.60 11.26
C VAL A 535 35.35 12.86 11.92
N ARG A 536 34.36 13.24 11.13
CA ARG A 536 33.02 13.64 11.57
C ARG A 536 31.94 12.89 10.79
N ASN A 537 30.72 12.86 11.35
CA ASN A 537 29.48 12.40 10.70
C ASN A 537 29.63 11.11 9.87
N ILE A 538 30.00 10.02 10.56
CA ILE A 538 30.29 8.72 9.93
C ILE A 538 28.99 8.06 9.46
N ALA A 539 28.75 8.05 8.16
CA ALA A 539 27.71 7.25 7.52
C ALA A 539 28.08 5.75 7.52
N THR A 540 27.07 4.87 7.53
CA THR A 540 27.24 3.41 7.53
C THR A 540 26.32 2.79 6.49
N HIS A 541 26.87 1.99 5.60
CA HIS A 541 26.18 1.35 4.48
C HIS A 541 26.44 -0.15 4.52
N GLN A 542 25.39 -0.96 4.40
CA GLN A 542 25.48 -2.41 4.38
C GLN A 542 25.24 -2.91 2.97
N TYR A 543 26.21 -3.66 2.44
CA TYR A 543 26.16 -4.23 1.10
C TYR A 543 26.31 -5.74 1.20
N THR A 544 25.30 -6.48 0.75
CA THR A 544 25.40 -7.92 0.53
C THR A 544 25.64 -8.16 -0.95
N ILE A 545 26.72 -8.86 -1.30
CA ILE A 545 26.94 -9.35 -2.67
C ILE A 545 26.73 -10.86 -2.66
N GLU A 546 25.58 -11.28 -3.16
CA GLU A 546 25.19 -12.67 -3.33
C GLU A 546 24.55 -12.86 -4.71
N LYS A 547 25.30 -13.47 -5.63
CA LYS A 547 24.77 -13.84 -6.94
C LYS A 547 23.68 -14.89 -6.78
N PHE A 548 22.51 -14.63 -7.37
CA PHE A 548 21.42 -15.59 -7.36
C PHE A 548 21.85 -16.93 -7.96
N LYS A 549 21.50 -18.02 -7.29
CA LYS A 549 21.79 -19.40 -7.72
C LYS A 549 20.50 -20.02 -8.19
N ALA A 550 20.40 -20.24 -9.50
CA ALA A 550 19.28 -20.97 -10.09
C ALA A 550 19.10 -22.32 -9.40
N TYR A 551 17.87 -22.59 -8.97
CA TYR A 551 17.51 -23.79 -8.21
C TYR A 551 16.30 -24.48 -8.83
N LYS A 552 16.06 -25.70 -8.41
CA LYS A 552 14.94 -26.51 -8.87
C LYS A 552 14.11 -27.01 -7.69
N PHE A 553 12.83 -27.23 -7.94
CA PHE A 553 11.92 -27.84 -6.98
C PHE A 553 10.92 -28.76 -7.68
N MET A 554 10.20 -29.56 -6.88
CA MET A 554 9.25 -30.55 -7.38
C MET A 554 7.82 -30.09 -7.16
N VAL A 555 7.01 -30.11 -8.22
CA VAL A 555 5.56 -29.97 -8.12
C VAL A 555 4.95 -31.38 -8.12
N TYR A 556 4.30 -31.75 -7.02
CA TYR A 556 3.62 -33.03 -6.84
C TYR A 556 2.11 -32.86 -7.01
N VAL A 557 1.45 -33.80 -7.71
CA VAL A 557 -0.01 -33.83 -7.85
C VAL A 557 -0.59 -35.23 -7.66
N ASN A 558 -1.63 -35.34 -6.84
CA ASN A 558 -2.50 -36.50 -6.73
C ASN A 558 -3.76 -36.28 -7.56
N ALA A 559 -4.13 -37.29 -8.37
CA ALA A 559 -5.29 -37.26 -9.24
C ALA A 559 -6.26 -38.43 -8.98
N ASP A 560 -6.15 -39.11 -7.84
CA ASP A 560 -6.88 -40.36 -7.56
C ASP A 560 -8.40 -40.15 -7.48
N ALA A 561 -8.83 -38.98 -6.98
CA ALA A 561 -10.24 -38.60 -6.89
C ALA A 561 -10.89 -38.37 -8.27
N VAL A 562 -10.13 -37.85 -9.25
CA VAL A 562 -10.61 -37.53 -10.61
C VAL A 562 -10.27 -38.58 -11.66
N LYS A 563 -9.34 -39.50 -11.36
CA LYS A 563 -8.93 -40.66 -12.19
C LYS A 563 -8.46 -40.27 -13.60
N TRP A 564 -7.75 -39.15 -13.71
CA TRP A 564 -7.27 -38.63 -14.99
C TRP A 564 -6.09 -39.45 -15.53
N ASN A 565 -6.30 -40.10 -16.67
CA ASN A 565 -5.26 -40.76 -17.46
C ASN A 565 -5.59 -40.59 -18.96
N PRO A 566 -4.73 -39.94 -19.78
CA PRO A 566 -3.47 -39.28 -19.40
C PRO A 566 -3.69 -38.08 -18.46
N LEU A 567 -2.62 -37.72 -17.74
CA LEU A 567 -2.49 -36.47 -17.00
C LEU A 567 -1.39 -35.63 -17.67
N TYR A 568 -1.57 -34.31 -17.71
CA TYR A 568 -0.63 -33.32 -18.23
C TYR A 568 -0.41 -32.20 -17.21
N CYS A 569 0.77 -31.59 -17.25
CA CYS A 569 1.11 -30.37 -16.52
C CYS A 569 1.53 -29.29 -17.52
N TYR A 570 0.72 -28.24 -17.61
CA TYR A 570 1.06 -27.00 -18.31
C TYR A 570 1.75 -26.05 -17.33
N THR A 571 2.82 -25.37 -17.78
CA THR A 571 3.62 -24.49 -16.91
C THR A 571 3.94 -23.15 -17.60
N TRP A 572 3.92 -22.07 -16.83
CA TRP A 572 4.33 -20.74 -17.29
C TRP A 572 5.01 -19.95 -16.18
N LYS A 573 5.77 -18.93 -16.60
CA LYS A 573 6.45 -17.96 -15.74
C LYS A 573 5.85 -16.58 -16.03
N LYS A 574 6.66 -15.59 -16.45
CA LYS A 574 6.15 -14.36 -17.08
C LYS A 574 5.59 -14.58 -18.51
N ALA A 575 5.98 -15.68 -19.15
CA ALA A 575 5.44 -16.16 -20.41
C ALA A 575 5.24 -17.69 -20.36
N ALA A 576 4.51 -18.25 -21.32
CA ALA A 576 4.33 -19.69 -21.48
C ALA A 576 5.69 -20.41 -21.55
N SER A 577 5.90 -21.43 -20.71
CA SER A 577 7.14 -22.22 -20.69
C SER A 577 7.03 -23.49 -21.54
N VAL A 578 5.80 -23.90 -21.88
CA VAL A 578 5.45 -25.02 -22.75
C VAL A 578 4.22 -24.67 -23.61
N GLU A 579 3.98 -25.40 -24.70
CA GLU A 579 2.73 -25.31 -25.46
C GLU A 579 1.58 -26.07 -24.76
N TRP A 580 0.33 -25.64 -24.97
CA TRP A 580 -0.86 -26.35 -24.44
C TRP A 580 -1.11 -27.67 -25.20
N PRO A 581 -1.33 -28.83 -24.52
CA PRO A 581 -1.77 -29.00 -23.12
C PRO A 581 -0.66 -29.16 -22.07
N GLY A 582 0.59 -28.86 -22.40
CA GLY A 582 1.74 -29.08 -21.53
C GLY A 582 2.35 -30.47 -21.66
N GLU A 583 3.24 -30.80 -20.73
CA GLU A 583 3.97 -32.06 -20.73
C GLU A 583 3.11 -33.19 -20.15
N LYS A 584 3.20 -34.40 -20.71
CA LYS A 584 2.50 -35.57 -20.19
C LYS A 584 3.18 -36.06 -18.92
N MET A 585 2.45 -36.12 -17.82
CA MET A 585 2.93 -36.65 -16.54
C MET A 585 3.03 -38.18 -16.62
N THR A 586 4.25 -38.72 -16.56
CA THR A 586 4.51 -40.18 -16.57
C THR A 586 5.23 -40.68 -15.34
N GLU A 587 6.02 -39.84 -14.67
CA GLU A 587 6.74 -40.21 -13.45
C GLU A 587 5.82 -40.12 -12.23
N THR A 588 5.92 -41.11 -11.34
CA THR A 588 5.11 -41.21 -10.12
C THR A 588 5.94 -41.68 -8.92
N LYS A 589 5.48 -41.33 -7.72
CA LYS A 589 6.09 -41.73 -6.44
C LYS A 589 5.00 -41.95 -5.39
N THR A 590 5.09 -43.03 -4.61
CA THR A 590 4.18 -43.26 -3.48
C THR A 590 4.65 -42.46 -2.27
N ILE A 591 3.78 -41.61 -1.71
CA ILE A 591 4.07 -40.77 -0.53
C ILE A 591 2.83 -40.73 0.36
N GLY A 592 2.97 -41.08 1.64
CA GLY A 592 1.84 -41.17 2.58
C GLY A 592 0.75 -42.17 2.16
N GLY A 593 1.10 -43.21 1.41
CA GLY A 593 0.15 -44.19 0.85
C GLY A 593 -0.59 -43.75 -0.42
N LYS A 594 -0.51 -42.47 -0.82
CA LYS A 594 -1.08 -41.94 -2.06
C LYS A 594 -0.08 -42.01 -3.21
N THR A 595 -0.58 -42.09 -4.45
CA THR A 595 0.24 -41.99 -5.67
C THR A 595 0.37 -40.53 -6.09
N TRP A 596 1.60 -40.05 -6.26
CA TRP A 596 1.87 -38.67 -6.69
C TRP A 596 2.57 -38.68 -8.03
N TYR A 597 1.96 -38.06 -9.04
CA TYR A 597 2.70 -37.63 -10.22
C TYR A 597 3.59 -36.45 -9.82
N TYR A 598 4.74 -36.29 -10.48
CA TYR A 598 5.62 -35.16 -10.19
C TYR A 598 6.32 -34.60 -11.42
N LYS A 599 6.69 -33.31 -11.34
CA LYS A 599 7.48 -32.60 -12.34
C LYS A 599 8.50 -31.70 -11.66
N GLU A 600 9.74 -31.75 -12.15
CA GLU A 600 10.79 -30.80 -11.78
C GLU A 600 10.60 -29.49 -12.56
N VAL A 601 10.75 -28.36 -11.87
CA VAL A 601 10.71 -27.00 -12.43
C VAL A 601 11.86 -26.16 -11.87
N SER A 602 12.32 -25.15 -12.60
CA SER A 602 13.41 -24.25 -12.19
C SER A 602 12.96 -22.83 -11.88
N ILE A 603 13.67 -22.18 -10.97
CA ILE A 603 13.69 -20.74 -10.76
C ILE A 603 15.07 -20.25 -11.20
N ASP A 604 15.09 -19.43 -12.25
CA ASP A 604 16.31 -19.05 -12.97
C ASP A 604 16.80 -17.65 -12.56
N ASN A 605 15.96 -16.84 -11.90
CA ASN A 605 16.29 -15.54 -11.30
C ASN A 605 15.49 -15.28 -10.00
N ALA A 606 15.95 -14.35 -9.16
CA ALA A 606 15.39 -14.08 -7.84
C ALA A 606 13.94 -13.56 -7.80
N THR A 607 13.45 -12.98 -8.90
CA THR A 607 12.10 -12.40 -9.04
C THR A 607 11.06 -13.37 -9.63
N GLU A 608 11.48 -14.56 -10.02
CA GLU A 608 10.65 -15.47 -10.80
C GLU A 608 9.69 -16.33 -9.96
N LEU A 609 8.58 -16.68 -10.59
CA LEU A 609 7.55 -17.58 -10.08
C LEU A 609 7.25 -18.62 -11.15
N VAL A 610 6.92 -19.86 -10.74
CA VAL A 610 6.34 -20.87 -11.62
C VAL A 610 4.84 -20.97 -11.32
N ASN A 611 4.04 -20.98 -12.38
CA ASN A 611 2.60 -21.18 -12.35
C ASN A 611 2.28 -22.46 -13.13
N VAL A 612 1.28 -23.24 -12.67
CA VAL A 612 0.94 -24.55 -13.25
C VAL A 612 -0.58 -24.78 -13.38
N ILE A 613 -0.97 -25.56 -14.39
CA ILE A 613 -2.33 -26.11 -14.58
C ILE A 613 -2.22 -27.60 -14.87
N PHE A 614 -2.99 -28.42 -14.17
CA PHE A 614 -3.13 -29.84 -14.48
C PHE A 614 -4.35 -30.09 -15.37
N ASN A 615 -4.23 -30.97 -16.36
CA ASN A 615 -5.33 -31.29 -17.27
C ASN A 615 -5.24 -32.72 -17.80
N ASN A 616 -6.30 -33.23 -18.43
CA ASN A 616 -6.32 -34.54 -19.09
C ASN A 616 -6.38 -34.47 -20.64
N GLY A 617 -5.82 -33.38 -21.21
CA GLY A 617 -5.54 -33.23 -22.63
C GLY A 617 -6.24 -32.05 -23.31
N LYS A 618 -5.92 -31.84 -24.58
CA LYS A 618 -6.51 -30.76 -25.40
C LYS A 618 -8.03 -30.93 -25.52
N ASN A 619 -8.77 -29.86 -25.22
CA ASN A 619 -10.24 -29.82 -25.18
C ASN A 619 -10.86 -30.82 -24.17
N LYS A 620 -10.16 -31.09 -23.06
CA LYS A 620 -10.60 -31.92 -21.93
C LYS A 620 -10.52 -31.10 -20.62
N PRO A 621 -11.10 -31.59 -19.50
CA PRO A 621 -10.97 -30.96 -18.19
C PRO A 621 -9.55 -30.51 -17.78
N GLN A 622 -9.53 -29.41 -17.03
CA GLN A 622 -8.35 -28.83 -16.38
C GLN A 622 -8.68 -28.41 -14.95
N THR A 623 -7.65 -28.17 -14.15
CA THR A 623 -7.76 -27.51 -12.86
C THR A 623 -7.99 -26.01 -13.00
N VAL A 624 -8.29 -25.35 -11.88
CA VAL A 624 -7.94 -23.94 -11.67
C VAL A 624 -6.43 -23.73 -11.79
N ASP A 625 -6.05 -22.48 -12.02
CA ASP A 625 -4.66 -22.05 -12.10
C ASP A 625 -4.01 -22.09 -10.71
N ILE A 626 -2.79 -22.60 -10.64
CA ILE A 626 -1.98 -22.65 -9.41
C ILE A 626 -0.78 -21.74 -9.63
N THR A 627 -0.74 -20.60 -8.94
CA THR A 627 0.25 -19.55 -9.17
C THR A 627 1.26 -19.40 -8.02
N GLY A 628 2.36 -18.68 -8.29
CA GLY A 628 3.28 -18.22 -7.24
C GLY A 628 4.24 -19.27 -6.67
N LEU A 629 4.46 -20.40 -7.35
CA LEU A 629 5.29 -21.47 -6.83
C LEU A 629 6.79 -21.12 -6.90
N THR A 630 7.48 -21.27 -5.77
CA THR A 630 8.93 -21.08 -5.62
C THR A 630 9.59 -22.14 -4.73
N SER A 631 8.89 -23.24 -4.45
CA SER A 631 9.32 -24.28 -3.53
C SER A 631 8.52 -25.55 -3.76
N THR A 632 9.05 -26.70 -3.33
CA THR A 632 8.36 -28.00 -3.46
C THR A 632 6.95 -27.92 -2.88
N ALA A 633 5.96 -28.35 -3.67
CA ALA A 633 4.54 -28.18 -3.38
C ALA A 633 3.74 -29.44 -3.74
N TYR A 634 2.63 -29.66 -3.01
CA TYR A 634 1.80 -30.85 -3.10
C TYR A 634 0.33 -30.50 -3.28
N PHE A 635 -0.29 -31.02 -4.34
CA PHE A 635 -1.63 -30.65 -4.78
C PHE A 635 -2.55 -31.86 -4.96
N GLU A 636 -3.76 -31.82 -4.42
CA GLU A 636 -4.78 -32.86 -4.65
C GLU A 636 -5.91 -32.29 -5.51
N ILE A 637 -6.17 -32.90 -6.67
CA ILE A 637 -7.26 -32.48 -7.55
C ILE A 637 -8.58 -32.98 -6.96
N GLU A 638 -9.45 -32.05 -6.56
CA GLU A 638 -10.76 -32.36 -5.99
C GLU A 638 -11.76 -32.77 -7.08
N THR A 639 -12.88 -33.40 -6.70
CA THR A 639 -14.04 -33.56 -7.59
C THR A 639 -14.90 -32.29 -7.68
N SER A 640 -14.75 -31.38 -6.72
CA SER A 640 -15.33 -30.03 -6.69
C SER A 640 -14.83 -29.16 -7.85
N LYS A 641 -15.60 -28.14 -8.21
CA LYS A 641 -15.30 -27.23 -9.33
C LYS A 641 -15.40 -25.76 -8.97
N GLU A 642 -14.69 -24.96 -9.73
CA GLU A 642 -14.78 -23.51 -9.78
C GLU A 642 -15.08 -23.12 -11.23
N GLY A 643 -16.31 -22.70 -11.49
CA GLY A 643 -16.87 -22.67 -12.85
C GLY A 643 -16.77 -24.04 -13.55
N LYS A 644 -16.09 -24.08 -14.70
CA LYS A 644 -15.85 -25.30 -15.49
C LYS A 644 -14.64 -26.12 -15.00
N ASN A 645 -13.74 -25.50 -14.25
CA ASN A 645 -12.42 -26.02 -13.88
C ASN A 645 -12.50 -26.82 -12.56
N TYR A 646 -11.62 -27.79 -12.38
CA TYR A 646 -11.56 -28.61 -11.16
C TYR A 646 -10.77 -27.88 -10.06
N LYS A 647 -11.27 -27.93 -8.82
CA LYS A 647 -10.56 -27.35 -7.68
C LYS A 647 -9.33 -28.17 -7.31
N VAL A 648 -8.41 -27.51 -6.61
CA VAL A 648 -7.17 -28.12 -6.13
C VAL A 648 -6.97 -27.74 -4.68
N LYS A 649 -6.74 -28.73 -3.83
CA LYS A 649 -6.32 -28.53 -2.43
C LYS A 649 -4.79 -28.48 -2.38
N ASP A 650 -4.23 -27.38 -1.90
CA ASP A 650 -2.83 -27.35 -1.47
C ASP A 650 -2.69 -28.14 -0.15
N VAL A 651 -1.83 -29.15 -0.15
CA VAL A 651 -1.49 -29.97 1.02
C VAL A 651 0.01 -29.93 1.32
N THR A 652 0.73 -28.93 0.81
CA THR A 652 2.18 -28.77 0.96
C THR A 652 2.63 -28.80 2.43
N ALA A 653 1.87 -28.19 3.34
CA ALA A 653 2.14 -28.22 4.78
C ALA A 653 1.93 -29.59 5.46
N GLU A 654 1.22 -30.52 4.82
CA GLU A 654 1.06 -31.90 5.29
C GLU A 654 2.31 -32.75 4.98
N TYR A 655 3.04 -32.42 3.90
CA TYR A 655 4.11 -33.23 3.32
C TYR A 655 5.53 -32.63 3.38
N ASN A 656 5.71 -31.31 3.48
CA ASN A 656 7.02 -30.66 3.67
C ASN A 656 7.44 -30.69 5.17
N LYS A 657 7.71 -31.88 5.71
CA LYS A 657 8.17 -32.12 7.10
C LYS A 657 9.50 -32.86 7.15
#